data_AF-A0A4Q0GQT0-F1
#
_entry.id   AF-A0A4Q0GQT0-F1
#
_cell.length_a   1.000
_cell.length_b   1.000
_cell.length_c   1.000
_cell.angle_alpha   90.00
_cell.angle_beta   90.00
_cell.angle_gamma   90.00
#
_symmetry.space_group_name_H-M   'P 1'
#
loop_
_entity.id
_entity.type
_entity.pdbx_description
1 polymer ?
#
loop_
_entity_poly.entity_id
_entity_poly.type
_entity_poly.pdbx_seq_one_letter_code
_entity_poly.pdbx_strand_id
1 'polypeptide(L)'
;MTWAPASAASRSAFLSAPADRRAVTVRGQGDGVADDTVALQLAIDTAARATGGEGIVFLPAGRYRISRTVFIWPGVRLFGIGKTRPVIMLGAATPGFQTGVATMLFFTGSRADSRAAPPKVPVPPPTSVPFDPTIGDANSGTFYSAMSNVDFEIGDGNPAATAVRFHLAQHAYLSHIDFHIGSGLAGIYQVGNIGQDLRFFGGRYGILTEKTSPAWQYTLLDSTFEGQRDAAIREHEAGLTLVNTSIRNVPVGIEIDRGYGDWLWGRDVRFENVSDAAVVISNEDNVYTQIGFENATASGVPVFARFRDSGKTVAGRGARYRVKAFSYGLTLPGLGAPGAYETRVDAAPIAAMPKRVEPAIRSLPPVAEWFDVRSQGAKGDNASDDTAAIQRAIDRHRVVYFPSGFYRVSDTLKLRSDSVLIGLHPDLTQIVLADDTPAFRGIGPAKGLVESAKGGAAIVSGIGLFTGGVNPRATALVWKAGAESLVDDVRFHGGHGSNGPDGVRIDPYNANHTADADPRKRWDGQYASLSVTDGGGGTFSNLWTPNTFAAAGLYVSNTSTPGHVYELSAEHHARAEIVLDGVKNWEFLAPQTEEEAGESRDAVSIEVRNSSNILFANYHAYRVTRSLQPASSAVRLYNSDDIRFRNVHVNAESGLPFCDRDGCSTDLRASKFPYENAVHDMTTGLEVREREFAVLDVKRGAAPIASVGGPVVRKLEDGFYAIAGAAVDAKGKLYFVEHNTHRIYGWSAGEGLSVAADAPLDPVNLAVDRSGNLMVLSSDGAAGTVYSVKPGHSDSLAVIAPTPVATHPNASVAVPGNYWVNGEFKDQIDPTTYQFTTLGQMFARDMAAPKAREYVSPDGSLVLPAYRTVQQGPPNQLGWRFSDALDTYGFVKARPGERVFVSNGSEAKTYSGLLGAGGSVTDLKPFANRGGESVAVGPDGRVYLANGQVFVHAADGRETARIDVPERPLQLIFGGVDGRTLFILTHHALYAVEP
;
A
#
# COMPACT_ATOMS: atom_id res chain seq x y z
N MET A 1 -38.84 -9.62 -24.64
CA MET A 1 -38.24 -10.96 -24.56
C MET A 1 -37.32 -11.16 -25.76
N THR A 2 -36.09 -10.69 -25.66
CA THR A 2 -35.00 -11.03 -26.58
C THR A 2 -34.16 -12.10 -25.89
N TRP A 3 -34.03 -13.25 -26.54
CA TRP A 3 -33.26 -14.38 -26.03
C TRP A 3 -31.81 -13.96 -25.82
N ALA A 4 -31.32 -14.03 -24.58
CA ALA A 4 -29.90 -13.99 -24.30
C ALA A 4 -29.24 -15.20 -24.99
N PRO A 5 -28.10 -15.03 -25.67
CA PRO A 5 -27.36 -16.18 -26.19
C PRO A 5 -26.99 -17.07 -25.00
N ALA A 6 -27.18 -18.38 -25.14
CA ALA A 6 -26.74 -19.35 -24.15
C ALA A 6 -25.24 -19.12 -23.89
N SER A 7 -24.90 -18.66 -22.68
CA SER A 7 -23.52 -18.54 -22.24
C SER A 7 -22.85 -19.90 -22.42
N ALA A 8 -21.68 -19.95 -23.07
CA ALA A 8 -20.91 -21.18 -23.15
C ALA A 8 -20.68 -21.69 -21.72
N ALA A 9 -20.91 -22.99 -21.48
CA ALA A 9 -20.77 -23.57 -20.15
C ALA A 9 -19.38 -23.26 -19.56
N SER A 10 -19.34 -22.80 -18.32
CA SER A 10 -18.10 -22.43 -17.65
C SER A 10 -17.17 -23.64 -17.47
N ARG A 11 -15.88 -23.44 -17.72
CA ARG A 11 -14.85 -24.48 -17.55
C ARG A 11 -14.34 -24.47 -16.11
N SER A 12 -14.57 -25.56 -15.38
CA SER A 12 -14.08 -25.72 -14.01
C SER A 12 -12.57 -25.98 -13.99
N ALA A 13 -11.84 -25.23 -13.15
CA ALA A 13 -10.41 -25.42 -12.87
C ALA A 13 -10.17 -26.60 -11.91
N PHE A 14 -11.11 -26.87 -10.99
CA PHE A 14 -11.05 -27.98 -10.04
C PHE A 14 -12.15 -29.01 -10.31
N LEU A 15 -11.88 -29.99 -11.18
CA LEU A 15 -12.87 -31.01 -11.57
C LEU A 15 -13.26 -31.97 -10.43
N SER A 16 -12.44 -32.07 -9.39
CA SER A 16 -12.65 -32.86 -8.19
C SER A 16 -12.00 -32.18 -6.98
N ALA A 17 -12.46 -32.49 -5.77
CA ALA A 17 -11.79 -32.06 -4.54
C ALA A 17 -10.37 -32.66 -4.46
N PRO A 18 -9.32 -31.84 -4.30
CA PRO A 18 -8.02 -32.33 -3.83
C PRO A 18 -8.15 -32.99 -2.45
N ALA A 19 -7.32 -33.99 -2.18
CA ALA A 19 -7.40 -34.75 -0.92
C ALA A 19 -6.80 -33.96 0.26
N ASP A 20 -7.62 -33.17 0.95
CA ASP A 20 -7.22 -32.47 2.18
C ASP A 20 -8.14 -32.81 3.35
N ARG A 21 -7.55 -33.33 4.45
CA ARG A 21 -8.30 -33.74 5.65
C ARG A 21 -8.77 -32.56 6.51
N ARG A 22 -8.18 -31.38 6.35
CA ARG A 22 -8.59 -30.15 7.05
C ARG A 22 -9.67 -29.39 6.31
N ALA A 23 -9.91 -29.69 5.03
CA ALA A 23 -10.91 -29.00 4.24
C ALA A 23 -12.34 -29.37 4.66
N VAL A 24 -13.22 -28.38 4.68
CA VAL A 24 -14.66 -28.54 4.96
C VAL A 24 -15.41 -28.51 3.64
N THR A 25 -16.27 -29.49 3.38
CA THR A 25 -17.13 -29.46 2.19
C THR A 25 -18.52 -28.94 2.55
N VAL A 26 -19.02 -27.97 1.78
CA VAL A 26 -20.35 -27.40 1.93
C VAL A 26 -21.42 -28.47 1.73
N ARG A 27 -22.45 -28.45 2.59
CA ARG A 27 -23.60 -29.36 2.56
C ARG A 27 -24.91 -28.59 2.33
N GLY A 28 -24.98 -27.88 1.22
CA GLY A 28 -26.21 -27.22 0.73
C GLY A 28 -26.99 -28.10 -0.25
N GLN A 29 -28.21 -27.72 -0.59
CA GLN A 29 -29.02 -28.41 -1.61
C GLN A 29 -28.48 -28.17 -3.01
N GLY A 30 -28.02 -26.94 -3.32
CA GLY A 30 -27.39 -26.62 -4.59
C GLY A 30 -28.34 -26.75 -5.79
N ASP A 31 -29.65 -26.59 -5.60
CA ASP A 31 -30.68 -26.76 -6.63
C ASP A 31 -31.14 -25.45 -7.29
N GLY A 32 -30.66 -24.30 -6.79
CA GLY A 32 -31.01 -22.96 -7.23
C GLY A 32 -32.35 -22.43 -6.70
N VAL A 33 -33.03 -23.21 -5.85
CA VAL A 33 -34.36 -22.90 -5.30
C VAL A 33 -34.30 -22.75 -3.78
N ALA A 34 -33.71 -23.74 -3.09
CA ALA A 34 -33.53 -23.71 -1.65
C ALA A 34 -32.54 -22.60 -1.24
N ASP A 35 -32.80 -21.97 -0.10
CA ASP A 35 -31.88 -21.01 0.49
C ASP A 35 -30.72 -21.75 1.18
N ASP A 36 -29.55 -21.70 0.56
CA ASP A 36 -28.34 -22.36 1.02
C ASP A 36 -27.45 -21.46 1.89
N THR A 37 -27.91 -20.26 2.25
CA THR A 37 -27.10 -19.28 2.99
C THR A 37 -26.53 -19.88 4.29
N VAL A 38 -27.37 -20.57 5.07
CA VAL A 38 -26.96 -21.18 6.34
C VAL A 38 -25.96 -22.31 6.13
N ALA A 39 -26.13 -23.12 5.07
CA ALA A 39 -25.22 -24.22 4.76
C ALA A 39 -23.83 -23.71 4.34
N LEU A 40 -23.79 -22.63 3.56
CA LEU A 40 -22.55 -21.94 3.19
C LEU A 40 -21.85 -21.37 4.44
N GLN A 41 -22.58 -20.58 5.24
CA GLN A 41 -22.00 -19.94 6.43
C GLN A 41 -21.49 -20.98 7.44
N LEU A 42 -22.22 -22.08 7.66
CA LEU A 42 -21.79 -23.13 8.58
C LEU A 42 -20.46 -23.78 8.15
N ALA A 43 -20.25 -24.00 6.85
CA ALA A 43 -19.01 -24.57 6.35
C ALA A 43 -17.82 -23.63 6.56
N ILE A 44 -18.02 -22.33 6.31
CA ILE A 44 -17.03 -21.27 6.52
C ILE A 44 -16.70 -21.11 8.02
N ASP A 45 -17.73 -21.07 8.87
CA ASP A 45 -17.57 -20.99 10.32
C ASP A 45 -16.79 -22.20 10.86
N THR A 46 -17.09 -23.39 10.34
CA THR A 46 -16.42 -24.63 10.73
C THR A 46 -14.95 -24.61 10.32
N ALA A 47 -14.65 -24.22 9.08
CA ALA A 47 -13.27 -24.15 8.59
C ALA A 47 -12.45 -23.18 9.45
N ALA A 48 -12.98 -22.00 9.71
CA ALA A 48 -12.27 -20.99 10.46
C ALA A 48 -12.21 -21.29 11.98
N ARG A 49 -13.05 -22.17 12.55
CA ARG A 49 -12.90 -22.61 13.96
C ARG A 49 -11.78 -23.63 14.16
N ALA A 50 -11.17 -24.12 13.08
CA ALA A 50 -10.02 -25.01 13.18
C ALA A 50 -8.82 -24.32 13.86
N THR A 51 -7.87 -25.13 14.33
CA THR A 51 -6.61 -24.64 14.92
C THR A 51 -5.92 -23.67 13.95
N GLY A 52 -5.65 -22.45 14.43
CA GLY A 52 -5.07 -21.34 13.64
C GLY A 52 -6.08 -20.31 13.14
N GLY A 53 -7.39 -20.57 13.21
CA GLY A 53 -8.40 -19.57 12.79
C GLY A 53 -8.64 -19.49 11.28
N GLU A 54 -7.94 -20.32 10.50
CA GLU A 54 -7.88 -20.32 9.03
C GLU A 54 -8.33 -21.68 8.47
N GLY A 55 -8.71 -21.75 7.19
CA GLY A 55 -9.17 -23.03 6.62
C GLY A 55 -9.50 -23.04 5.14
N ILE A 56 -9.76 -24.25 4.64
CA ILE A 56 -10.14 -24.50 3.24
C ILE A 56 -11.60 -24.97 3.20
N VAL A 57 -12.40 -24.39 2.31
CA VAL A 57 -13.79 -24.77 2.07
C VAL A 57 -13.95 -25.23 0.62
N PHE A 58 -14.50 -26.42 0.40
CA PHE A 58 -14.91 -26.89 -0.92
C PHE A 58 -16.41 -26.68 -1.13
N LEU A 59 -16.76 -26.06 -2.26
CA LEU A 59 -18.13 -25.87 -2.72
C LEU A 59 -18.43 -26.80 -3.91
N PRO A 60 -19.18 -27.90 -3.71
CA PRO A 60 -19.53 -28.81 -4.80
C PRO A 60 -20.30 -28.14 -5.94
N ALA A 61 -20.22 -28.68 -7.15
CA ALA A 61 -21.01 -28.22 -8.29
C ALA A 61 -22.50 -28.21 -7.94
N GLY A 62 -23.15 -27.08 -8.19
CA GLY A 62 -24.54 -26.83 -7.83
C GLY A 62 -24.87 -25.35 -8.00
N ARG A 63 -26.14 -25.00 -7.81
CA ARG A 63 -26.62 -23.61 -7.80
C ARG A 63 -27.11 -23.27 -6.40
N TYR A 64 -26.43 -22.37 -5.72
CA TYR A 64 -26.64 -22.05 -4.32
C TYR A 64 -27.34 -20.69 -4.23
N ARG A 65 -28.66 -20.70 -4.05
CA ARG A 65 -29.42 -19.47 -3.84
C ARG A 65 -29.17 -18.97 -2.42
N ILE A 66 -28.88 -17.68 -2.28
CA ILE A 66 -28.78 -17.01 -0.98
C ILE A 66 -29.86 -15.94 -0.81
N SER A 67 -30.16 -15.58 0.44
CA SER A 67 -31.09 -14.49 0.77
C SER A 67 -30.49 -13.39 1.66
N ARG A 68 -29.28 -13.62 2.17
CA ARG A 68 -28.55 -12.72 3.07
C ARG A 68 -27.06 -12.83 2.78
N THR A 69 -26.27 -11.89 3.28
CA THR A 69 -24.82 -11.89 3.10
C THR A 69 -24.19 -13.14 3.74
N VAL A 70 -23.24 -13.76 3.04
CA VAL A 70 -22.34 -14.78 3.60
C VAL A 70 -21.00 -14.12 3.89
N PHE A 71 -20.50 -14.30 5.11
CA PHE A 71 -19.25 -13.72 5.58
C PHE A 71 -18.10 -14.70 5.40
N ILE A 72 -17.05 -14.28 4.68
CA ILE A 72 -15.80 -15.01 4.58
C ILE A 72 -14.85 -14.49 5.66
N TRP A 73 -14.43 -15.39 6.55
CA TRP A 73 -13.52 -15.05 7.65
C TRP A 73 -12.07 -14.93 7.16
N PRO A 74 -11.23 -14.13 7.86
CA PRO A 74 -9.78 -14.05 7.58
C PRO A 74 -9.13 -15.43 7.47
N GLY A 75 -8.30 -15.62 6.46
CA GLY A 75 -7.61 -16.89 6.16
C GLY A 75 -8.54 -18.05 5.78
N VAL A 76 -9.81 -17.81 5.43
CA VAL A 76 -10.64 -18.83 4.79
C VAL A 76 -10.51 -18.74 3.28
N ARG A 77 -10.18 -19.87 2.66
CA ARG A 77 -10.13 -20.03 1.21
C ARG A 77 -11.27 -20.92 0.71
N LEU A 78 -12.07 -20.43 -0.23
CA LEU A 78 -13.21 -21.15 -0.79
C LEU A 78 -12.93 -21.57 -2.25
N PHE A 79 -13.02 -22.86 -2.53
CA PHE A 79 -12.80 -23.43 -3.86
C PHE A 79 -14.04 -24.15 -4.37
N GLY A 80 -14.56 -23.73 -5.52
CA GLY A 80 -15.57 -24.49 -6.22
C GLY A 80 -14.98 -25.78 -6.82
N ILE A 81 -15.72 -26.89 -6.76
CA ILE A 81 -15.25 -28.20 -7.24
C ILE A 81 -16.33 -28.92 -8.07
N GLY A 82 -15.90 -29.72 -9.03
CA GLY A 82 -16.79 -30.57 -9.84
C GLY A 82 -16.70 -30.26 -11.34
N LYS A 83 -17.47 -31.01 -12.14
CA LYS A 83 -17.42 -30.92 -13.61
C LYS A 83 -17.80 -29.53 -14.16
N THR A 84 -18.67 -28.83 -13.45
CA THR A 84 -19.06 -27.44 -13.71
C THR A 84 -18.76 -26.62 -12.46
N ARG A 85 -18.47 -25.32 -12.62
CA ARG A 85 -18.29 -24.46 -11.45
C ARG A 85 -19.62 -24.33 -10.68
N PRO A 86 -19.61 -24.34 -9.34
CA PRO A 86 -20.78 -23.93 -8.58
C PRO A 86 -21.14 -22.48 -8.86
N VAL A 87 -22.42 -22.17 -8.76
CA VAL A 87 -22.95 -20.81 -8.91
C VAL A 87 -23.56 -20.36 -7.59
N ILE A 88 -23.12 -19.25 -7.03
CA ILE A 88 -23.80 -18.57 -5.92
C ILE A 88 -24.70 -17.49 -6.52
N MET A 89 -25.98 -17.48 -6.18
CA MET A 89 -26.95 -16.62 -6.85
C MET A 89 -27.95 -15.90 -5.94
N LEU A 90 -28.38 -14.72 -6.39
CA LEU A 90 -29.58 -14.06 -5.89
C LEU A 90 -30.77 -14.35 -6.80
N GLY A 91 -31.91 -14.69 -6.20
CA GLY A 91 -33.18 -14.71 -6.91
C GLY A 91 -33.61 -13.29 -7.35
N ALA A 92 -34.59 -13.21 -8.24
CA ALA A 92 -35.19 -11.93 -8.59
C ALA A 92 -35.78 -11.22 -7.37
N ALA A 93 -35.57 -9.91 -7.28
CA ALA A 93 -36.06 -9.03 -6.20
C ALA A 93 -35.84 -9.62 -4.78
N THR A 94 -34.62 -10.09 -4.51
CA THR A 94 -34.28 -10.67 -3.20
C THR A 94 -34.28 -9.56 -2.14
N PRO A 95 -35.09 -9.67 -1.06
CA PRO A 95 -35.26 -8.59 -0.09
C PRO A 95 -33.92 -8.08 0.48
N GLY A 96 -33.75 -6.76 0.52
CA GLY A 96 -32.56 -6.09 1.05
C GLY A 96 -31.52 -5.69 0.00
N PHE A 97 -31.66 -6.16 -1.25
CA PHE A 97 -30.73 -5.87 -2.35
C PHE A 97 -31.26 -4.83 -3.36
N GLN A 98 -32.29 -4.06 -2.99
CA GLN A 98 -32.95 -3.09 -3.88
C GLN A 98 -32.34 -1.69 -3.84
N THR A 99 -31.69 -1.29 -2.75
CA THR A 99 -31.28 0.11 -2.51
C THR A 99 -29.91 0.18 -1.84
N GLY A 100 -29.14 1.23 -2.13
CA GLY A 100 -27.81 1.45 -1.56
C GLY A 100 -26.75 0.52 -2.15
N VAL A 101 -25.83 0.04 -1.31
CA VAL A 101 -24.83 -0.97 -1.67
C VAL A 101 -25.07 -2.20 -0.80
N ALA A 102 -25.31 -3.34 -1.42
CA ALA A 102 -25.74 -4.56 -0.74
C ALA A 102 -24.93 -5.77 -1.24
N THR A 103 -24.18 -6.41 -0.37
CA THR A 103 -23.17 -7.40 -0.78
C THR A 103 -23.65 -8.84 -0.57
N MET A 104 -23.49 -9.68 -1.59
CA MET A 104 -23.72 -11.13 -1.49
C MET A 104 -22.67 -11.80 -0.59
N LEU A 105 -21.37 -11.67 -0.91
CA LEU A 105 -20.27 -12.17 -0.06
C LEU A 105 -19.37 -11.06 0.44
N PHE A 106 -19.12 -11.06 1.74
CA PHE A 106 -18.27 -10.07 2.39
C PHE A 106 -17.05 -10.75 3.03
N PHE A 107 -15.87 -10.47 2.50
CA PHE A 107 -14.61 -10.79 3.16
C PHE A 107 -14.35 -9.82 4.32
N THR A 108 -14.27 -10.35 5.53
CA THR A 108 -14.27 -9.56 6.78
C THR A 108 -12.87 -9.51 7.42
N GLY A 109 -12.63 -8.57 8.34
CA GLY A 109 -11.32 -8.38 8.98
C GLY A 109 -11.12 -9.04 10.34
N SER A 110 -12.06 -8.87 11.27
CA SER A 110 -11.94 -9.42 12.63
C SER A 110 -13.10 -10.33 12.98
N ARG A 111 -12.82 -11.49 13.59
CA ARG A 111 -13.85 -12.36 14.16
C ARG A 111 -14.12 -11.97 15.62
N ALA A 112 -15.40 -11.87 15.98
CA ALA A 112 -15.85 -11.50 17.32
C ALA A 112 -15.36 -12.43 18.45
N ASP A 113 -14.89 -13.64 18.12
CA ASP A 113 -14.37 -14.65 19.06
C ASP A 113 -12.83 -14.70 19.16
N SER A 114 -12.12 -13.85 18.42
CA SER A 114 -10.65 -13.74 18.53
C SER A 114 -10.24 -12.86 19.71
N ARG A 115 -9.16 -13.23 20.43
CA ARG A 115 -8.57 -12.42 21.53
C ARG A 115 -8.12 -11.02 21.08
N ALA A 116 -8.04 -10.78 19.77
CA ALA A 116 -7.61 -9.53 19.14
C ALA A 116 -8.78 -8.66 18.64
N ALA A 117 -10.04 -9.13 18.68
CA ALA A 117 -11.16 -8.30 18.27
C ALA A 117 -11.37 -7.15 19.24
N PRO A 118 -11.49 -5.90 18.76
CA PRO A 118 -11.82 -4.79 19.62
C PRO A 118 -13.22 -5.04 20.23
N PRO A 119 -13.48 -4.63 21.49
CA PRO A 119 -14.80 -4.79 22.13
C PRO A 119 -15.94 -4.15 21.33
N LYS A 120 -15.60 -3.22 20.44
CA LYS A 120 -16.49 -2.55 19.49
C LYS A 120 -15.78 -2.44 18.14
N VAL A 121 -16.48 -2.77 17.06
CA VAL A 121 -15.96 -2.63 15.70
C VAL A 121 -15.84 -1.14 15.32
N PRO A 122 -14.65 -0.67 14.93
CA PRO A 122 -14.50 0.66 14.32
C PRO A 122 -15.09 0.64 12.91
N VAL A 123 -15.93 1.63 12.59
CA VAL A 123 -16.48 1.90 11.24
C VAL A 123 -17.01 0.65 10.49
N PRO A 124 -17.96 -0.12 11.04
CA PRO A 124 -18.49 -1.32 10.37
C PRO A 124 -19.11 -0.98 9.00
N PRO A 125 -18.76 -1.70 7.92
CA PRO A 125 -19.29 -1.42 6.59
C PRO A 125 -20.80 -1.68 6.51
N PRO A 126 -21.62 -0.72 6.03
CA PRO A 126 -23.07 -0.83 6.03
C PRO A 126 -23.63 -1.73 4.90
N THR A 127 -22.79 -2.56 4.27
CA THR A 127 -23.13 -3.27 3.02
C THR A 127 -23.68 -4.68 3.20
N SER A 128 -23.65 -5.24 4.42
CA SER A 128 -24.23 -6.57 4.64
C SER A 128 -25.77 -6.51 4.66
N VAL A 129 -26.40 -7.63 4.30
CA VAL A 129 -27.85 -7.79 4.26
C VAL A 129 -28.25 -8.96 5.18
N PRO A 130 -28.96 -8.71 6.30
CA PRO A 130 -29.13 -7.40 6.93
C PRO A 130 -27.78 -6.81 7.40
N PHE A 131 -27.77 -5.50 7.65
CA PHE A 131 -26.58 -4.85 8.22
C PHE A 131 -26.28 -5.42 9.61
N ASP A 132 -25.03 -5.84 9.82
CA ASP A 132 -24.53 -6.31 11.11
C ASP A 132 -23.38 -5.40 11.60
N PRO A 133 -23.62 -4.53 12.60
CA PRO A 133 -22.60 -3.60 13.11
C PRO A 133 -21.50 -4.29 13.92
N THR A 134 -21.60 -5.61 14.13
CA THR A 134 -20.58 -6.41 14.82
C THR A 134 -19.56 -7.03 13.86
N ILE A 135 -19.76 -6.86 12.54
CA ILE A 135 -18.83 -7.34 11.52
C ILE A 135 -17.84 -6.24 11.17
N GLY A 136 -16.58 -6.49 11.48
CA GLY A 136 -15.46 -5.62 11.13
C GLY A 136 -15.07 -5.74 9.67
N ASP A 137 -14.77 -4.60 9.07
CA ASP A 137 -14.06 -4.56 7.80
C ASP A 137 -12.66 -5.16 7.92
N ALA A 138 -12.10 -5.58 6.79
CA ALA A 138 -10.68 -5.86 6.67
C ALA A 138 -9.84 -4.63 7.03
N ASN A 139 -8.63 -4.91 7.52
CA ASN A 139 -7.58 -3.94 7.77
C ASN A 139 -6.27 -4.45 7.16
N SER A 140 -5.19 -3.67 7.27
CA SER A 140 -3.86 -4.03 6.75
C SER A 140 -3.27 -5.33 7.32
N GLY A 141 -3.91 -5.95 8.32
CA GLY A 141 -3.57 -7.25 8.90
C GLY A 141 -4.41 -8.44 8.42
N THR A 142 -5.30 -8.25 7.42
CA THR A 142 -6.28 -9.26 6.99
C THR A 142 -5.81 -10.04 5.76
N PHE A 143 -5.09 -11.13 5.99
CA PHE A 143 -4.35 -11.87 4.95
C PHE A 143 -5.02 -13.19 4.51
N TYR A 144 -4.46 -13.80 3.47
CA TYR A 144 -4.67 -15.18 2.98
C TYR A 144 -6.06 -15.58 2.47
N SER A 145 -7.12 -14.79 2.71
CA SER A 145 -8.47 -15.16 2.28
C SER A 145 -8.58 -15.20 0.76
N ALA A 146 -9.19 -16.23 0.19
CA ALA A 146 -9.30 -16.36 -1.26
C ALA A 146 -10.59 -17.03 -1.70
N MET A 147 -10.98 -16.81 -2.94
CA MET A 147 -12.04 -17.57 -3.58
C MET A 147 -11.69 -17.91 -5.02
N SER A 148 -11.88 -19.17 -5.39
CA SER A 148 -11.58 -19.62 -6.74
C SER A 148 -12.63 -20.57 -7.29
N ASN A 149 -12.83 -20.52 -8.60
CA ASN A 149 -13.63 -21.48 -9.35
C ASN A 149 -15.12 -21.50 -8.96
N VAL A 150 -15.68 -20.33 -8.63
CA VAL A 150 -17.09 -20.13 -8.25
C VAL A 150 -17.70 -19.03 -9.10
N ASP A 151 -18.86 -19.27 -9.68
CA ASP A 151 -19.59 -18.30 -10.50
C ASP A 151 -20.66 -17.55 -9.71
N PHE A 152 -21.02 -16.36 -10.18
CA PHE A 152 -22.02 -15.48 -9.58
C PHE A 152 -23.14 -15.13 -10.54
N GLU A 153 -24.39 -15.14 -10.03
CA GLU A 153 -25.56 -14.66 -10.77
C GLU A 153 -26.41 -13.73 -9.90
N ILE A 154 -26.70 -12.53 -10.41
CA ILE A 154 -27.61 -11.57 -9.78
C ILE A 154 -28.89 -11.48 -10.61
N GLY A 155 -30.00 -11.97 -10.06
CA GLY A 155 -31.32 -11.87 -10.68
C GLY A 155 -31.83 -10.44 -10.83
N ASP A 156 -32.85 -10.25 -11.67
CA ASP A 156 -33.49 -8.95 -11.91
C ASP A 156 -34.10 -8.34 -10.64
N GLY A 157 -34.10 -7.01 -10.53
CA GLY A 157 -34.68 -6.29 -9.39
C GLY A 157 -33.76 -6.21 -8.16
N ASN A 158 -32.45 -6.41 -8.34
CA ASN A 158 -31.44 -6.28 -7.29
C ASN A 158 -30.38 -5.20 -7.65
N PRO A 159 -30.76 -3.95 -7.96
CA PRO A 159 -29.83 -2.94 -8.49
C PRO A 159 -28.74 -2.49 -7.52
N ALA A 160 -28.89 -2.74 -6.22
CA ALA A 160 -27.87 -2.44 -5.21
C ALA A 160 -26.87 -3.59 -5.01
N ALA A 161 -27.13 -4.76 -5.61
CA ALA A 161 -26.36 -5.96 -5.34
C ALA A 161 -24.94 -5.88 -5.89
N THR A 162 -23.98 -6.26 -5.06
CA THR A 162 -22.60 -6.57 -5.44
C THR A 162 -22.34 -8.04 -5.15
N ALA A 163 -21.65 -8.76 -6.03
CA ALA A 163 -21.41 -10.19 -5.82
C ALA A 163 -20.36 -10.45 -4.72
N VAL A 164 -19.25 -9.71 -4.74
CA VAL A 164 -18.20 -9.84 -3.73
C VAL A 164 -17.74 -8.47 -3.27
N ARG A 165 -17.69 -8.26 -1.95
CA ARG A 165 -16.91 -7.19 -1.35
C ARG A 165 -15.54 -7.72 -0.98
N PHE A 166 -14.51 -7.29 -1.71
CA PHE A 166 -13.17 -7.90 -1.71
C PHE A 166 -12.11 -6.91 -1.24
N HIS A 167 -12.36 -6.21 -0.13
CA HIS A 167 -11.43 -5.28 0.50
C HIS A 167 -10.51 -6.09 1.43
N LEU A 168 -9.27 -6.37 1.04
CA LEU A 168 -8.33 -7.22 1.79
C LEU A 168 -6.88 -6.81 1.57
N ALA A 169 -5.98 -7.37 2.41
CA ALA A 169 -4.53 -7.21 2.35
C ALA A 169 -3.84 -8.36 1.56
N GLN A 170 -2.53 -8.56 1.73
CA GLN A 170 -1.71 -9.47 0.91
C GLN A 170 -2.17 -10.95 0.96
N HIS A 171 -1.78 -11.70 -0.07
CA HIS A 171 -2.15 -13.11 -0.30
C HIS A 171 -3.66 -13.38 -0.38
N ALA A 172 -4.45 -12.33 -0.58
CA ALA A 172 -5.85 -12.48 -0.94
C ALA A 172 -6.04 -12.49 -2.45
N TYR A 173 -6.79 -13.47 -2.97
CA TYR A 173 -7.11 -13.50 -4.40
C TYR A 173 -8.53 -13.96 -4.75
N LEU A 174 -9.00 -13.50 -5.91
CA LEU A 174 -10.14 -14.07 -6.63
C LEU A 174 -9.64 -14.68 -7.94
N SER A 175 -10.01 -15.93 -8.25
CA SER A 175 -9.60 -16.54 -9.53
C SER A 175 -10.61 -17.46 -10.19
N HIS A 176 -10.61 -17.50 -11.53
CA HIS A 176 -11.49 -18.37 -12.32
C HIS A 176 -12.97 -18.15 -11.97
N ILE A 177 -13.50 -16.95 -12.19
CA ILE A 177 -14.88 -16.57 -11.82
C ILE A 177 -15.59 -15.89 -12.97
N ASP A 178 -16.83 -16.30 -13.24
CA ASP A 178 -17.77 -15.52 -14.05
C ASP A 178 -18.76 -14.79 -13.15
N PHE A 179 -18.85 -13.49 -13.35
CA PHE A 179 -19.83 -12.61 -12.73
C PHE A 179 -20.93 -12.28 -13.76
N HIS A 180 -22.09 -12.90 -13.62
CA HIS A 180 -23.30 -12.53 -14.36
C HIS A 180 -24.11 -11.53 -13.52
N ILE A 181 -23.83 -10.25 -13.71
CA ILE A 181 -24.23 -9.18 -12.79
C ILE A 181 -25.67 -8.70 -13.07
N GLY A 182 -26.16 -8.88 -14.31
CA GLY A 182 -27.56 -8.58 -14.66
C GLY A 182 -27.97 -7.15 -14.26
N SER A 183 -28.98 -7.02 -13.40
CA SER A 183 -29.45 -5.73 -12.89
C SER A 183 -28.56 -5.10 -11.81
N GLY A 184 -27.61 -5.85 -11.24
CA GLY A 184 -26.79 -5.46 -10.10
C GLY A 184 -25.85 -4.26 -10.32
N LEU A 185 -25.28 -3.80 -9.21
CA LEU A 185 -24.35 -2.67 -9.14
C LEU A 185 -22.96 -3.07 -9.67
N ALA A 186 -22.37 -4.13 -9.12
CA ALA A 186 -21.03 -4.57 -9.52
C ALA A 186 -20.81 -6.08 -9.32
N GLY A 187 -19.84 -6.66 -10.02
CA GLY A 187 -19.32 -7.99 -9.69
C GLY A 187 -18.48 -7.91 -8.43
N ILE A 188 -17.52 -6.99 -8.40
CA ILE A 188 -16.66 -6.73 -7.25
C ILE A 188 -16.86 -5.30 -6.76
N TYR A 189 -17.04 -5.14 -5.45
CA TYR A 189 -17.11 -3.85 -4.76
C TYR A 189 -15.96 -3.74 -3.76
N GLN A 190 -15.11 -2.72 -3.95
CA GLN A 190 -13.79 -2.63 -3.33
C GLN A 190 -12.90 -3.84 -3.63
N VAL A 191 -11.58 -3.64 -3.59
CA VAL A 191 -10.61 -4.60 -4.12
C VAL A 191 -9.42 -4.80 -3.19
N GLY A 192 -8.64 -5.85 -3.45
CA GLY A 192 -7.41 -6.21 -2.74
C GLY A 192 -7.29 -7.74 -2.61
N ASN A 193 -6.18 -8.41 -2.93
CA ASN A 193 -4.91 -7.94 -3.46
C ASN A 193 -4.81 -8.16 -4.99
N ILE A 194 -5.30 -9.32 -5.46
CA ILE A 194 -5.21 -9.70 -6.88
C ILE A 194 -6.47 -10.41 -7.40
N GLY A 195 -6.81 -10.16 -8.67
CA GLY A 195 -7.81 -10.92 -9.43
C GLY A 195 -7.19 -11.58 -10.66
N GLN A 196 -7.57 -12.82 -10.97
CA GLN A 196 -7.02 -13.55 -12.12
C GLN A 196 -8.11 -14.36 -12.87
N ASP A 197 -8.15 -14.26 -14.20
CA ASP A 197 -9.12 -14.99 -15.04
C ASP A 197 -10.57 -14.74 -14.56
N LEU A 198 -10.92 -13.45 -14.48
CA LEU A 198 -12.25 -12.98 -14.08
C LEU A 198 -13.02 -12.49 -15.31
N ARG A 199 -14.29 -12.86 -15.40
CA ARG A 199 -15.16 -12.47 -16.53
C ARG A 199 -16.42 -11.80 -16.03
N PHE A 200 -16.70 -10.58 -16.50
CA PHE A 200 -17.81 -9.75 -16.02
C PHE A 200 -18.82 -9.50 -17.14
N PHE A 201 -20.07 -9.94 -16.93
CA PHE A 201 -21.15 -9.86 -17.90
C PHE A 201 -22.31 -9.00 -17.37
N GLY A 202 -22.63 -7.92 -18.08
CA GLY A 202 -23.68 -7.00 -17.67
C GLY A 202 -23.35 -6.25 -16.38
N GLY A 203 -24.37 -5.77 -15.66
CA GLY A 203 -24.21 -4.94 -14.47
C GLY A 203 -24.05 -3.46 -14.77
N ARG A 204 -24.07 -2.62 -13.74
CA ARG A 204 -23.74 -1.20 -13.87
C ARG A 204 -22.23 -1.04 -14.11
N TYR A 205 -21.45 -1.72 -13.27
CA TYR A 205 -19.99 -1.85 -13.36
C TYR A 205 -19.59 -3.33 -13.29
N GLY A 206 -18.41 -3.67 -13.82
CA GLY A 206 -17.80 -4.96 -13.55
C GLY A 206 -17.13 -4.94 -12.18
N ILE A 207 -16.29 -3.92 -11.98
CA ILE A 207 -15.63 -3.61 -10.70
C ILE A 207 -15.91 -2.14 -10.35
N LEU A 208 -16.26 -1.90 -9.09
CA LEU A 208 -16.30 -0.56 -8.48
C LEU A 208 -15.29 -0.58 -7.33
N THR A 209 -14.18 0.12 -7.49
CA THR A 209 -13.07 0.08 -6.52
C THR A 209 -13.21 1.16 -5.44
N GLU A 210 -12.44 0.97 -4.37
CA GLU A 210 -11.93 1.98 -3.44
C GLU A 210 -10.49 1.55 -3.12
N LYS A 211 -9.75 2.35 -2.34
CA LYS A 211 -8.46 1.94 -1.77
C LYS A 211 -8.55 0.50 -1.25
N THR A 212 -7.52 -0.29 -1.48
CA THR A 212 -7.39 -1.59 -0.82
C THR A 212 -7.30 -1.37 0.70
N SER A 213 -7.58 -2.40 1.52
CA SER A 213 -7.54 -2.23 2.98
C SER A 213 -6.22 -1.70 3.56
N PRO A 214 -5.07 -1.95 2.92
CA PRO A 214 -3.79 -1.33 3.29
C PRO A 214 -3.38 -0.14 2.41
N ALA A 215 -4.19 0.23 1.42
CA ALA A 215 -3.90 1.22 0.38
C ALA A 215 -2.68 0.88 -0.50
N TRP A 216 -2.36 -0.41 -0.65
CA TRP A 216 -1.47 -0.90 -1.72
C TRP A 216 -2.23 -1.10 -3.03
N GLN A 217 -1.50 -1.44 -4.08
CA GLN A 217 -2.03 -1.65 -5.42
C GLN A 217 -3.01 -2.84 -5.50
N TYR A 218 -3.83 -2.84 -6.54
CA TYR A 218 -4.63 -4.00 -6.93
C TYR A 218 -4.30 -4.42 -8.37
N THR A 219 -3.91 -5.69 -8.54
CA THR A 219 -3.62 -6.25 -9.87
C THR A 219 -4.77 -7.12 -10.40
N LEU A 220 -5.15 -6.91 -11.66
CA LEU A 220 -6.11 -7.72 -12.40
C LEU A 220 -5.46 -8.33 -13.65
N LEU A 221 -5.37 -9.65 -13.67
CA LEU A 221 -4.75 -10.44 -14.72
C LEU A 221 -5.80 -11.18 -15.56
N ASP A 222 -5.54 -11.30 -16.86
CA ASP A 222 -6.22 -12.23 -17.78
C ASP A 222 -7.75 -12.11 -17.82
N SER A 223 -8.28 -10.90 -17.60
CA SER A 223 -9.70 -10.70 -17.32
C SER A 223 -10.48 -10.11 -18.50
N THR A 224 -11.82 -10.24 -18.46
CA THR A 224 -12.69 -9.78 -19.54
C THR A 224 -13.94 -9.09 -19.01
N PHE A 225 -14.30 -7.96 -19.62
CA PHE A 225 -15.49 -7.16 -19.32
C PHE A 225 -16.36 -7.04 -20.57
N GLU A 226 -17.67 -7.28 -20.40
CA GLU A 226 -18.63 -7.25 -21.50
C GLU A 226 -19.99 -6.71 -21.06
N GLY A 227 -20.42 -5.61 -21.69
CA GLY A 227 -21.80 -5.13 -21.61
C GLY A 227 -22.20 -4.40 -20.33
N GLN A 228 -21.24 -3.86 -19.57
CA GLN A 228 -21.54 -2.97 -18.44
C GLN A 228 -22.26 -1.70 -18.91
N ARG A 229 -23.25 -1.23 -18.12
CA ARG A 229 -24.13 -0.11 -18.49
C ARG A 229 -23.46 1.26 -18.41
N ASP A 230 -22.52 1.46 -17.48
CA ASP A 230 -21.88 2.76 -17.24
C ASP A 230 -20.39 2.68 -17.62
N ALA A 231 -19.62 1.84 -16.91
CA ALA A 231 -18.20 1.60 -17.19
C ALA A 231 -17.82 0.15 -16.90
N ALA A 232 -16.78 -0.39 -17.54
CA ALA A 232 -16.26 -1.70 -17.18
C ALA A 232 -15.66 -1.69 -15.75
N ILE A 233 -14.83 -0.69 -15.47
CA ILE A 233 -14.26 -0.43 -14.15
C ILE A 233 -14.53 1.01 -13.76
N ARG A 234 -15.10 1.23 -12.57
CA ARG A 234 -15.11 2.54 -11.91
C ARG A 234 -14.05 2.52 -10.82
N GLU A 235 -13.09 3.43 -10.96
CA GLU A 235 -11.83 3.45 -10.25
C GLU A 235 -11.83 4.59 -9.20
N HIS A 236 -11.38 4.26 -7.99
CA HIS A 236 -11.20 5.15 -6.85
C HIS A 236 -9.96 4.75 -6.00
N GLU A 237 -8.78 5.26 -6.35
CA GLU A 237 -7.50 5.09 -5.60
C GLU A 237 -7.10 3.63 -5.30
N ALA A 238 -7.36 2.71 -6.22
CA ALA A 238 -6.99 1.30 -6.05
C ALA A 238 -5.54 0.99 -6.43
N GLY A 239 -4.80 1.91 -7.03
CA GLY A 239 -3.49 1.63 -7.63
C GLY A 239 -3.60 0.57 -8.71
N LEU A 240 -4.56 0.74 -9.63
CA LEU A 240 -5.02 -0.33 -10.51
C LEU A 240 -3.96 -0.76 -11.55
N THR A 241 -3.60 -2.05 -11.54
CA THR A 241 -2.71 -2.67 -12.53
C THR A 241 -3.48 -3.69 -13.37
N LEU A 242 -3.48 -3.54 -14.70
CA LEU A 242 -4.18 -4.44 -15.62
C LEU A 242 -3.19 -5.14 -16.55
N VAL A 243 -3.28 -6.48 -16.67
CA VAL A 243 -2.47 -7.26 -17.63
C VAL A 243 -3.37 -8.20 -18.43
N ASN A 244 -3.26 -8.17 -19.76
CA ASN A 244 -4.06 -9.02 -20.67
C ASN A 244 -5.58 -8.89 -20.47
N THR A 245 -6.05 -7.69 -20.12
CA THR A 245 -7.47 -7.41 -19.87
C THR A 245 -8.18 -7.00 -21.16
N SER A 246 -9.37 -7.54 -21.41
CA SER A 246 -10.22 -7.15 -22.55
C SER A 246 -11.50 -6.48 -22.06
N ILE A 247 -11.84 -5.34 -22.66
CA ILE A 247 -13.03 -4.56 -22.33
C ILE A 247 -13.81 -4.31 -23.61
N ARG A 248 -15.10 -4.68 -23.63
CA ARG A 248 -15.91 -4.54 -24.83
C ARG A 248 -17.37 -4.22 -24.63
N ASN A 249 -17.94 -3.53 -25.62
CA ASN A 249 -19.35 -3.17 -25.69
C ASN A 249 -19.82 -2.42 -24.43
N VAL A 250 -19.04 -1.42 -24.02
CA VAL A 250 -19.32 -0.57 -22.83
C VAL A 250 -19.24 0.90 -23.23
N PRO A 251 -19.87 1.84 -22.49
CA PRO A 251 -19.67 3.26 -22.73
C PRO A 251 -18.25 3.70 -22.40
N VAL A 252 -17.80 3.42 -21.19
CA VAL A 252 -16.45 3.76 -20.71
C VAL A 252 -15.70 2.49 -20.35
N GLY A 253 -14.42 2.43 -20.71
CA GLY A 253 -13.57 1.34 -20.25
C GLY A 253 -13.26 1.47 -18.76
N ILE A 254 -12.44 2.46 -18.41
CA ILE A 254 -12.02 2.74 -17.03
C ILE A 254 -12.41 4.18 -16.70
N GLU A 255 -13.22 4.37 -15.65
CA GLU A 255 -13.66 5.68 -15.20
C GLU A 255 -13.03 6.02 -13.85
N ILE A 256 -12.09 6.98 -13.82
CA ILE A 256 -11.54 7.52 -12.56
C ILE A 256 -12.53 8.53 -11.99
N ASP A 257 -12.84 8.38 -10.71
CA ASP A 257 -13.84 9.18 -10.02
C ASP A 257 -13.51 10.67 -9.99
N ARG A 258 -14.55 11.51 -9.99
CA ARG A 258 -14.39 12.97 -10.03
C ARG A 258 -13.65 13.44 -8.78
N GLY A 259 -12.61 14.25 -8.98
CA GLY A 259 -11.82 14.82 -7.87
C GLY A 259 -10.78 13.86 -7.30
N TYR A 260 -10.60 12.69 -7.92
CA TYR A 260 -9.61 11.68 -7.54
C TYR A 260 -8.60 11.44 -8.67
N GLY A 261 -7.36 11.17 -8.27
CA GLY A 261 -6.33 10.60 -9.12
C GLY A 261 -6.16 9.11 -8.81
N ASP A 262 -5.36 8.42 -9.61
CA ASP A 262 -4.94 7.04 -9.34
C ASP A 262 -3.60 6.72 -10.02
N TRP A 263 -2.96 5.66 -9.55
CA TRP A 263 -1.81 5.02 -10.19
C TRP A 263 -2.30 3.89 -11.09
N LEU A 264 -2.80 4.24 -12.28
CA LEU A 264 -3.34 3.28 -13.24
C LEU A 264 -2.27 2.84 -14.24
N TRP A 265 -1.98 1.54 -14.30
CA TRP A 265 -1.10 0.94 -15.32
C TRP A 265 -1.80 -0.18 -16.09
N GLY A 266 -1.82 -0.07 -17.42
CA GLY A 266 -2.37 -1.11 -18.30
C GLY A 266 -1.35 -1.70 -19.27
N ARG A 267 -1.11 -3.01 -19.18
CA ARG A 267 -0.27 -3.79 -20.11
C ARG A 267 -1.14 -4.71 -20.96
N ASP A 268 -1.00 -4.62 -22.28
CA ASP A 268 -1.72 -5.46 -23.24
C ASP A 268 -3.27 -5.39 -23.13
N VAL A 269 -3.78 -4.21 -22.75
CA VAL A 269 -5.23 -3.98 -22.60
C VAL A 269 -5.89 -3.86 -23.97
N ARG A 270 -7.00 -4.57 -24.17
CA ARG A 270 -7.76 -4.60 -25.42
C ARG A 270 -9.14 -3.95 -25.25
N PHE A 271 -9.43 -2.93 -26.05
CA PHE A 271 -10.71 -2.23 -26.07
C PHE A 271 -11.46 -2.49 -27.38
N GLU A 272 -12.73 -2.90 -27.31
CA GLU A 272 -13.55 -3.16 -28.50
C GLU A 272 -14.95 -2.57 -28.33
N ASN A 273 -15.36 -1.68 -29.24
CA ASN A 273 -16.66 -1.00 -29.21
C ASN A 273 -16.90 -0.27 -27.88
N VAL A 274 -15.91 0.51 -27.44
CA VAL A 274 -16.05 1.42 -26.31
C VAL A 274 -16.55 2.76 -26.83
N SER A 275 -17.80 3.11 -26.54
CA SER A 275 -18.50 4.16 -27.29
C SER A 275 -18.15 5.58 -26.86
N ASP A 276 -17.72 5.79 -25.61
CA ASP A 276 -17.40 7.11 -25.07
C ASP A 276 -15.89 7.36 -24.92
N ALA A 277 -15.20 6.61 -24.06
CA ALA A 277 -13.75 6.70 -23.87
C ALA A 277 -13.14 5.41 -23.32
N ALA A 278 -11.93 5.04 -23.77
CA ALA A 278 -11.21 3.91 -23.18
C ALA A 278 -10.86 4.17 -21.71
N VAL A 279 -10.42 5.39 -21.40
CA VAL A 279 -10.18 5.87 -20.03
C VAL A 279 -10.69 7.30 -19.84
N VAL A 280 -11.35 7.55 -18.71
CA VAL A 280 -11.67 8.90 -18.21
C VAL A 280 -10.76 9.22 -17.04
N ILE A 281 -9.97 10.29 -17.18
CA ILE A 281 -8.97 10.77 -16.22
C ILE A 281 -9.53 11.98 -15.47
N SER A 282 -9.37 12.00 -14.16
CA SER A 282 -9.81 13.07 -13.26
C SER A 282 -8.63 13.61 -12.45
N ASN A 283 -8.81 14.74 -11.76
CA ASN A 283 -7.80 15.39 -10.90
C ASN A 283 -6.51 15.70 -11.68
N GLU A 284 -6.67 16.44 -12.78
CA GLU A 284 -5.53 16.87 -13.60
C GLU A 284 -4.53 17.73 -12.82
N ASP A 285 -3.27 17.77 -13.28
CA ASP A 285 -2.17 18.51 -12.64
C ASP A 285 -1.98 18.21 -11.14
N ASN A 286 -2.21 16.95 -10.75
CA ASN A 286 -1.95 16.40 -9.43
C ASN A 286 -0.97 15.23 -9.50
N VAL A 287 -0.02 15.16 -8.57
CA VAL A 287 1.04 14.15 -8.56
C VAL A 287 0.52 12.73 -8.36
N TYR A 288 -0.65 12.57 -7.74
CA TYR A 288 -1.33 11.29 -7.54
C TYR A 288 -2.07 10.80 -8.79
N THR A 289 -2.18 11.62 -9.83
CA THR A 289 -2.78 11.21 -11.11
C THR A 289 -1.69 10.72 -12.05
N GLN A 290 -1.44 9.41 -12.04
CA GLN A 290 -0.37 8.75 -12.78
C GLN A 290 -0.95 7.63 -13.64
N ILE A 291 -1.18 7.92 -14.92
CA ILE A 291 -1.93 7.06 -15.83
C ILE A 291 -1.01 6.56 -16.94
N GLY A 292 -0.95 5.25 -17.17
CA GLY A 292 -0.10 4.67 -18.20
C GLY A 292 -0.68 3.44 -18.88
N PHE A 293 -0.38 3.30 -20.17
CA PHE A 293 -0.65 2.08 -20.92
C PHE A 293 0.54 1.71 -21.81
N GLU A 294 0.86 0.43 -21.87
CA GLU A 294 1.82 -0.13 -22.82
C GLU A 294 1.19 -1.25 -23.65
N ASN A 295 1.32 -1.13 -24.97
CA ASN A 295 0.77 -2.05 -25.96
C ASN A 295 -0.76 -2.28 -25.89
N ALA A 296 -1.53 -1.22 -25.56
CA ALA A 296 -2.99 -1.31 -25.65
C ALA A 296 -3.45 -1.38 -27.13
N THR A 297 -4.55 -2.07 -27.37
CA THR A 297 -5.16 -2.18 -28.71
C THR A 297 -6.63 -1.81 -28.68
N ALA A 298 -7.11 -1.17 -29.73
CA ALA A 298 -8.44 -0.61 -29.76
C ALA A 298 -9.11 -0.81 -31.13
N SER A 299 -10.39 -1.18 -31.11
CA SER A 299 -11.26 -1.26 -32.30
C SER A 299 -12.61 -0.62 -32.00
N GLY A 300 -13.05 0.34 -32.82
CA GLY A 300 -14.32 1.03 -32.57
C GLY A 300 -14.31 1.86 -31.29
N VAL A 301 -13.19 2.54 -31.02
CA VAL A 301 -12.98 3.40 -29.84
C VAL A 301 -12.60 4.81 -30.33
N PRO A 302 -13.53 5.77 -30.34
CA PRO A 302 -13.28 7.09 -30.94
C PRO A 302 -12.38 7.97 -30.07
N VAL A 303 -12.43 7.82 -28.75
CA VAL A 303 -11.60 8.54 -27.79
C VAL A 303 -10.85 7.53 -26.94
N PHE A 304 -9.51 7.62 -26.96
CA PHE A 304 -8.70 6.78 -26.10
C PHE A 304 -8.72 7.32 -24.66
N ALA A 305 -8.35 8.58 -24.45
CA ALA A 305 -8.38 9.22 -23.14
C ALA A 305 -9.24 10.48 -23.15
N ARG A 306 -10.05 10.67 -22.11
CA ARG A 306 -10.79 11.91 -21.84
C ARG A 306 -10.39 12.46 -20.50
N PHE A 307 -10.07 13.75 -20.46
CA PHE A 307 -9.71 14.49 -19.27
C PHE A 307 -10.95 15.22 -18.74
N ARG A 308 -11.41 14.85 -17.54
CA ARG A 308 -12.69 15.28 -16.99
C ARG A 308 -12.70 16.77 -16.65
N ASP A 309 -11.60 17.31 -16.14
CA ASP A 309 -11.57 18.65 -15.56
C ASP A 309 -11.34 19.71 -16.65
N SER A 310 -10.45 19.44 -17.61
CA SER A 310 -10.16 20.32 -18.74
C SER A 310 -11.04 20.08 -19.97
N GLY A 311 -11.70 18.93 -20.05
CA GLY A 311 -12.45 18.49 -21.23
C GLY A 311 -11.57 18.07 -22.42
N LYS A 312 -10.24 18.04 -22.26
CA LYS A 312 -9.31 17.60 -23.32
C LYS A 312 -9.55 16.12 -23.66
N THR A 313 -9.24 15.76 -24.91
CA THR A 313 -9.35 14.36 -25.36
C THR A 313 -8.12 13.95 -26.17
N VAL A 314 -7.80 12.66 -26.11
CA VAL A 314 -6.86 11.98 -27.00
C VAL A 314 -7.68 11.09 -27.93
N ALA A 315 -7.81 11.50 -29.18
CA ALA A 315 -8.57 10.77 -30.18
C ALA A 315 -7.95 9.41 -30.54
N GLY A 316 -8.79 8.43 -30.86
CA GLY A 316 -8.37 7.16 -31.44
C GLY A 316 -7.76 7.35 -32.85
N ARG A 317 -6.83 6.47 -33.23
CA ARG A 317 -6.09 6.57 -34.51
C ARG A 317 -6.71 5.69 -35.60
N GLY A 318 -7.94 6.02 -36.01
CA GLY A 318 -8.70 5.29 -37.03
C GLY A 318 -9.60 4.19 -36.44
N ALA A 319 -10.20 3.36 -37.30
CA ALA A 319 -11.17 2.34 -36.85
C ALA A 319 -10.56 1.26 -35.94
N ARG A 320 -9.27 0.94 -36.16
CA ARG A 320 -8.47 0.00 -35.38
C ARG A 320 -7.07 0.59 -35.20
N TYR A 321 -6.54 0.59 -33.98
CA TYR A 321 -5.23 1.14 -33.68
C TYR A 321 -4.55 0.42 -32.51
N ARG A 322 -3.24 0.58 -32.44
CA ARG A 322 -2.41 0.20 -31.30
C ARG A 322 -1.87 1.45 -30.65
N VAL A 323 -2.00 1.53 -29.33
CA VAL A 323 -1.31 2.49 -28.48
C VAL A 323 -0.08 1.77 -27.93
N LYS A 324 1.08 2.03 -28.54
CA LYS A 324 2.34 1.42 -28.10
C LYS A 324 2.70 1.91 -26.70
N ALA A 325 2.53 3.21 -26.46
CA ALA A 325 2.69 3.83 -25.15
C ALA A 325 1.71 5.00 -24.99
N PHE A 326 1.13 5.12 -23.81
CA PHE A 326 0.42 6.29 -23.35
C PHE A 326 0.87 6.60 -21.92
N SER A 327 1.07 7.87 -21.60
CA SER A 327 1.21 8.29 -20.21
C SER A 327 0.60 9.66 -19.97
N TYR A 328 0.08 9.87 -18.77
CA TYR A 328 -0.27 11.17 -18.22
C TYR A 328 0.16 11.26 -16.75
N GLY A 329 0.74 12.39 -16.36
CA GLY A 329 1.14 12.68 -14.98
C GLY A 329 2.48 13.39 -14.90
N LEU A 330 3.00 13.56 -13.69
CA LEU A 330 4.29 14.23 -13.46
C LEU A 330 5.41 13.44 -14.14
N THR A 331 6.07 14.06 -15.10
CA THR A 331 7.08 13.42 -15.93
C THR A 331 8.43 14.06 -15.69
N LEU A 332 9.41 13.24 -15.32
CA LEU A 332 10.78 13.66 -15.04
C LEU A 332 11.63 13.54 -16.31
N PRO A 333 12.34 14.60 -16.73
CA PRO A 333 13.21 14.55 -17.90
C PRO A 333 14.51 13.77 -17.65
N GLY A 334 14.86 13.54 -16.39
CA GLY A 334 16.05 12.79 -15.96
C GLY A 334 16.29 12.93 -14.46
N LEU A 335 17.34 12.28 -13.96
CA LEU A 335 17.78 12.42 -12.57
C LEU A 335 18.19 13.86 -12.25
N GLY A 336 17.94 14.33 -11.03
CA GLY A 336 18.30 15.67 -10.56
C GLY A 336 17.40 16.82 -11.06
N ALA A 337 16.37 16.53 -11.85
CA ALA A 337 15.48 17.54 -12.42
C ALA A 337 14.06 17.48 -11.82
N PRO A 338 13.36 18.63 -11.70
CA PRO A 338 11.95 18.65 -11.35
C PRO A 338 11.10 18.14 -12.53
N GLY A 339 9.90 17.66 -12.22
CA GLY A 339 8.97 17.19 -13.24
C GLY A 339 8.08 18.27 -13.82
N ALA A 340 7.45 17.94 -14.95
CA ALA A 340 6.32 18.66 -15.51
C ALA A 340 5.18 17.69 -15.85
N TYR A 341 3.93 18.13 -15.71
CA TYR A 341 2.79 17.32 -16.14
C TYR A 341 2.74 17.26 -17.67
N GLU A 342 2.74 16.04 -18.21
CA GLU A 342 2.75 15.80 -19.66
C GLU A 342 1.73 14.72 -20.03
N THR A 343 1.15 14.83 -21.22
CA THR A 343 0.49 13.71 -21.90
C THR A 343 1.38 13.21 -23.03
N ARG A 344 1.85 11.96 -22.96
CA ARG A 344 2.63 11.32 -24.02
C ARG A 344 1.81 10.26 -24.71
N VAL A 345 1.79 10.27 -26.05
CA VAL A 345 0.99 9.32 -26.84
C VAL A 345 1.78 8.84 -28.05
N ASP A 346 2.05 7.53 -28.10
CA ASP A 346 2.54 6.82 -29.27
C ASP A 346 1.47 5.82 -29.71
N ALA A 347 0.72 6.19 -30.75
CA ALA A 347 -0.38 5.39 -31.26
C ALA A 347 -0.43 5.42 -32.79
N ALA A 348 -0.71 4.27 -33.40
CA ALA A 348 -0.74 4.10 -34.84
C ALA A 348 -1.91 3.20 -35.29
N PRO A 349 -2.52 3.46 -36.47
CA PRO A 349 -3.53 2.58 -37.04
C PRO A 349 -2.95 1.18 -37.32
N ILE A 350 -3.78 0.15 -37.22
CA ILE A 350 -3.43 -1.23 -37.55
C ILE A 350 -4.43 -1.84 -38.53
N ALA A 351 -3.95 -2.71 -39.41
CA ALA A 351 -4.78 -3.33 -40.45
C ALA A 351 -5.79 -4.34 -39.89
N ALA A 352 -5.44 -5.02 -38.80
CA ALA A 352 -6.28 -5.97 -38.09
C ALA A 352 -5.93 -5.99 -36.60
N MET A 353 -6.90 -6.36 -35.75
CA MET A 353 -6.64 -6.59 -34.33
C MET A 353 -5.71 -7.81 -34.18
N PRO A 354 -4.68 -7.74 -33.33
CA PRO A 354 -3.82 -8.89 -33.10
C PRO A 354 -4.59 -10.03 -32.40
N LYS A 355 -4.04 -11.24 -32.48
CA LYS A 355 -4.46 -12.35 -31.62
C LYS A 355 -4.31 -11.91 -30.16
N ARG A 356 -5.22 -12.35 -29.28
CA ARG A 356 -5.02 -12.24 -27.83
C ARG A 356 -3.68 -12.89 -27.45
N VAL A 357 -2.95 -12.23 -26.56
CA VAL A 357 -1.75 -12.80 -25.95
C VAL A 357 -2.16 -14.00 -25.09
N GLU A 358 -1.24 -14.93 -24.89
CA GLU A 358 -1.47 -16.05 -23.99
C GLU A 358 -1.63 -15.53 -22.55
N PRO A 359 -2.37 -16.23 -21.67
CA PRO A 359 -2.55 -15.81 -20.28
C PRO A 359 -1.22 -15.54 -19.57
N ALA A 360 -1.17 -14.46 -18.78
CA ALA A 360 0.00 -14.08 -17.99
C ALA A 360 0.32 -15.14 -16.93
N ILE A 361 -0.70 -15.78 -16.37
CA ILE A 361 -0.54 -16.89 -15.42
C ILE A 361 -0.86 -18.22 -16.10
N ARG A 362 0.11 -19.13 -16.05
CA ARG A 362 -0.03 -20.48 -16.59
C ARG A 362 -1.01 -21.29 -15.76
N SER A 363 -1.92 -22.00 -16.41
CA SER A 363 -2.84 -22.90 -15.70
C SER A 363 -2.10 -24.04 -14.98
N LEU A 364 -2.57 -24.39 -13.80
CA LEU A 364 -2.14 -25.61 -13.10
C LEU A 364 -2.60 -26.86 -13.88
N PRO A 365 -1.85 -27.98 -13.78
CA PRO A 365 -2.33 -29.28 -14.29
C PRO A 365 -3.66 -29.68 -13.64
N PRO A 366 -4.52 -30.45 -14.33
CA PRO A 366 -5.78 -30.94 -13.76
C PRO A 366 -5.57 -31.74 -12.47
N VAL A 367 -6.51 -31.63 -11.52
CA VAL A 367 -6.46 -32.32 -10.21
C VAL A 367 -6.24 -33.84 -10.32
N ALA A 368 -6.72 -34.47 -11.39
CA ALA A 368 -6.52 -35.90 -11.64
C ALA A 368 -5.04 -36.32 -11.82
N GLU A 369 -4.16 -35.39 -12.17
CA GLU A 369 -2.71 -35.64 -12.28
C GLU A 369 -1.97 -35.48 -10.94
N TRP A 370 -2.64 -34.97 -9.90
CA TRP A 370 -2.00 -34.57 -8.65
C TRP A 370 -1.67 -35.79 -7.78
N PHE A 371 -0.37 -36.00 -7.53
CA PHE A 371 0.08 -37.06 -6.64
C PHE A 371 0.20 -36.55 -5.20
N ASP A 372 -0.58 -37.10 -4.26
CA ASP A 372 -0.50 -36.75 -2.83
C ASP A 372 0.84 -37.20 -2.24
N VAL A 373 1.64 -36.23 -1.77
CA VAL A 373 2.97 -36.46 -1.19
C VAL A 373 2.95 -37.44 -0.01
N ARG A 374 1.85 -37.52 0.76
CA ARG A 374 1.70 -38.45 1.88
C ARG A 374 1.72 -39.91 1.45
N SER A 375 1.36 -40.18 0.20
CA SER A 375 1.41 -41.53 -0.39
C SER A 375 2.85 -42.03 -0.60
N GLN A 376 3.86 -41.17 -0.52
CA GLN A 376 5.30 -41.56 -0.49
C GLN A 376 5.87 -41.56 0.94
N GLY A 377 5.02 -41.37 1.96
CA GLY A 377 5.36 -41.49 3.37
C GLY A 377 5.55 -40.18 4.12
N ALA A 378 5.45 -39.03 3.45
CA ALA A 378 5.53 -37.72 4.10
C ALA A 378 4.40 -37.56 5.13
N LYS A 379 4.70 -36.95 6.29
CA LYS A 379 3.77 -36.82 7.41
C LYS A 379 3.14 -35.43 7.45
N GLY A 380 3.94 -34.38 7.29
CA GLY A 380 3.49 -33.00 7.42
C GLY A 380 3.08 -32.65 8.86
N ASP A 381 3.78 -33.20 9.86
CA ASP A 381 3.47 -33.11 11.29
C ASP A 381 4.40 -32.17 12.08
N ASN A 382 5.29 -31.43 11.40
CA ASN A 382 6.37 -30.60 11.95
C ASN A 382 7.38 -31.35 12.87
N ALA A 383 7.38 -32.69 12.86
CA ALA A 383 8.24 -33.49 13.72
C ALA A 383 9.10 -34.46 12.92
N SER A 384 8.46 -35.21 12.02
CA SER A 384 9.09 -36.19 11.15
C SER A 384 9.95 -35.50 10.09
N ASP A 385 11.13 -36.06 9.82
CA ASP A 385 11.94 -35.64 8.67
C ASP A 385 11.34 -36.22 7.38
N ASP A 386 10.65 -35.37 6.63
CA ASP A 386 9.95 -35.73 5.40
C ASP A 386 10.85 -35.63 4.15
N THR A 387 12.12 -35.23 4.28
CA THR A 387 13.03 -34.93 3.15
C THR A 387 13.06 -36.05 2.12
N ALA A 388 13.34 -37.28 2.56
CA ALA A 388 13.49 -38.41 1.66
C ALA A 388 12.15 -38.83 1.02
N ALA A 389 11.02 -38.66 1.73
CA ALA A 389 9.71 -38.99 1.19
C ALA A 389 9.28 -37.98 0.12
N ILE A 390 9.48 -36.69 0.39
CA ILE A 390 9.16 -35.61 -0.54
C ILE A 390 10.06 -35.68 -1.77
N GLN A 391 11.38 -35.86 -1.60
CA GLN A 391 12.29 -35.98 -2.74
C GLN A 391 11.90 -37.17 -3.63
N ARG A 392 11.56 -38.33 -3.06
CA ARG A 392 11.07 -39.47 -3.86
C ARG A 392 9.78 -39.17 -4.62
N ALA A 393 8.86 -38.40 -4.03
CA ALA A 393 7.64 -37.97 -4.73
C ALA A 393 7.99 -37.06 -5.91
N ILE A 394 8.87 -36.08 -5.68
CA ILE A 394 9.37 -35.16 -6.71
C ILE A 394 10.09 -35.92 -7.82
N ASP A 395 10.89 -36.93 -7.53
CA ASP A 395 11.63 -37.69 -8.54
C ASP A 395 10.69 -38.52 -9.44
N ARG A 396 9.65 -39.12 -8.84
CA ARG A 396 8.76 -40.09 -9.51
C ARG A 396 7.53 -39.47 -10.19
N HIS A 397 7.08 -38.32 -9.73
CA HIS A 397 5.83 -37.71 -10.21
C HIS A 397 6.04 -36.27 -10.65
N ARG A 398 5.49 -35.92 -11.82
CA ARG A 398 5.51 -34.55 -12.36
C ARG A 398 4.85 -33.56 -11.41
N VAL A 399 3.63 -33.89 -10.99
CA VAL A 399 2.74 -33.03 -10.19
C VAL A 399 2.62 -33.62 -8.79
N VAL A 400 3.11 -32.90 -7.80
CA VAL A 400 3.09 -33.30 -6.38
C VAL A 400 2.23 -32.32 -5.61
N TYR A 401 1.17 -32.86 -4.99
CA TYR A 401 0.25 -32.10 -4.15
C TYR A 401 0.60 -32.27 -2.67
N PHE A 402 0.60 -31.15 -1.95
CA PHE A 402 0.83 -31.05 -0.52
C PHE A 402 -0.49 -30.70 0.17
N PRO A 403 -1.17 -31.69 0.81
CA PRO A 403 -2.26 -31.39 1.72
C PRO A 403 -1.78 -30.50 2.88
N SER A 404 -2.70 -29.81 3.54
CA SER A 404 -2.42 -29.00 4.74
C SER A 404 -1.58 -29.78 5.76
N GLY A 405 -0.47 -29.17 6.19
CA GLY A 405 0.55 -29.77 7.05
C GLY A 405 1.87 -28.99 7.01
N PHE A 406 2.73 -29.30 7.98
CA PHE A 406 4.06 -28.70 8.15
C PHE A 406 5.12 -29.76 7.89
N TYR A 407 5.71 -29.72 6.69
CA TYR A 407 6.61 -30.74 6.18
C TYR A 407 8.05 -30.37 6.52
N ARG A 408 8.56 -30.93 7.62
CA ARG A 408 9.93 -30.66 8.07
C ARG A 408 10.92 -31.39 7.17
N VAL A 409 11.96 -30.67 6.73
CA VAL A 409 13.07 -31.24 5.97
C VAL A 409 14.41 -30.87 6.60
N SER A 410 15.45 -31.64 6.27
CA SER A 410 16.81 -31.51 6.79
C SER A 410 17.85 -31.24 5.70
N ASP A 411 17.45 -31.30 4.41
CA ASP A 411 18.28 -30.97 3.26
C ASP A 411 17.44 -30.37 2.11
N THR A 412 18.10 -29.85 1.08
CA THR A 412 17.47 -29.24 -0.10
C THR A 412 16.60 -30.24 -0.86
N LEU A 413 15.35 -29.84 -1.15
CA LEU A 413 14.49 -30.52 -2.12
C LEU A 413 14.82 -30.05 -3.54
N LYS A 414 15.28 -30.97 -4.40
CA LYS A 414 15.67 -30.68 -5.79
C LYS A 414 14.51 -30.96 -6.73
N LEU A 415 14.08 -29.95 -7.48
CA LEU A 415 13.04 -30.10 -8.50
C LEU A 415 13.62 -30.60 -9.81
N ARG A 416 12.82 -31.36 -10.58
CA ARG A 416 13.08 -31.61 -12.00
C ARG A 416 12.79 -30.33 -12.81
N SER A 417 13.21 -30.33 -14.07
CA SER A 417 12.94 -29.24 -15.02
C SER A 417 11.45 -29.00 -15.29
N ASP A 418 10.59 -29.97 -14.96
CA ASP A 418 9.15 -29.94 -15.23
C ASP A 418 8.28 -30.16 -13.98
N SER A 419 8.90 -30.16 -12.79
CA SER A 419 8.19 -30.38 -11.52
C SER A 419 7.12 -29.33 -11.28
N VAL A 420 6.00 -29.77 -10.71
CA VAL A 420 4.89 -28.92 -10.29
C VAL A 420 4.58 -29.25 -8.82
N LEU A 421 4.78 -28.29 -7.91
CA LEU A 421 4.38 -28.41 -6.51
C LEU A 421 3.14 -27.55 -6.26
N ILE A 422 2.12 -28.15 -5.64
CA ILE A 422 0.82 -27.48 -5.42
C ILE A 422 0.39 -27.64 -3.96
N GLY A 423 0.03 -26.54 -3.32
CA GLY A 423 -0.77 -26.47 -2.10
C GLY A 423 -2.02 -25.61 -2.34
N LEU A 424 -2.92 -25.53 -1.36
CA LEU A 424 -4.13 -24.69 -1.46
C LEU A 424 -4.11 -23.49 -0.51
N HIS A 425 -3.18 -23.45 0.44
CA HIS A 425 -3.12 -22.43 1.47
C HIS A 425 -1.69 -22.29 2.01
N PRO A 426 -0.99 -21.18 1.72
CA PRO A 426 0.44 -21.07 2.05
C PRO A 426 0.69 -21.01 3.57
N ASP A 427 -0.24 -20.49 4.37
CA ASP A 427 -0.09 -20.54 5.84
C ASP A 427 -0.36 -21.94 6.46
N LEU A 428 -1.23 -22.76 5.85
CA LEU A 428 -1.59 -24.09 6.38
C LEU A 428 -0.79 -25.25 5.76
N THR A 429 -0.15 -25.02 4.62
CA THR A 429 0.72 -25.96 3.92
C THR A 429 2.13 -25.37 3.81
N GLN A 430 3.03 -25.79 4.69
CA GLN A 430 4.40 -25.25 4.73
C GLN A 430 5.46 -26.34 4.58
N ILE A 431 6.52 -26.05 3.83
CA ILE A 431 7.79 -26.80 3.91
C ILE A 431 8.70 -26.02 4.83
N VAL A 432 9.25 -26.67 5.86
CA VAL A 432 9.92 -26.00 6.97
C VAL A 432 11.28 -26.60 7.30
N LEU A 433 12.23 -25.76 7.71
CA LEU A 433 13.45 -26.19 8.40
C LEU A 433 13.25 -26.12 9.91
N ALA A 434 13.91 -27.03 10.63
CA ALA A 434 14.16 -26.82 12.05
C ALA A 434 15.24 -25.75 12.23
N ASP A 435 15.20 -25.00 13.34
CA ASP A 435 16.33 -24.17 13.72
C ASP A 435 17.61 -25.01 13.87
N ASP A 436 18.74 -24.43 13.47
CA ASP A 436 20.06 -25.06 13.58
C ASP A 436 20.16 -26.41 12.82
N THR A 437 19.56 -26.50 11.62
CA THR A 437 19.63 -27.70 10.77
C THR A 437 21.05 -27.90 10.23
N PRO A 438 21.71 -29.07 10.46
CA PRO A 438 23.13 -29.26 10.15
C PRO A 438 23.56 -28.91 8.72
N ALA A 439 22.70 -29.20 7.72
CA ALA A 439 23.01 -28.95 6.31
C ALA A 439 23.07 -27.46 5.92
N PHE A 440 22.54 -26.57 6.77
CA PHE A 440 22.41 -25.12 6.54
C PHE A 440 23.28 -24.27 7.49
N ARG A 441 24.19 -24.91 8.25
CA ARG A 441 25.13 -24.25 9.16
C ARG A 441 26.39 -23.73 8.46
N GLY A 442 27.11 -22.84 9.15
CA GLY A 442 28.46 -22.42 8.82
C GLY A 442 28.53 -21.38 7.68
N ILE A 443 29.74 -21.14 7.20
CA ILE A 443 30.00 -20.20 6.09
C ILE A 443 29.97 -20.96 4.77
N GLY A 444 29.21 -20.46 3.81
CA GLY A 444 29.12 -21.02 2.47
C GLY A 444 28.06 -20.32 1.64
N PRO A 445 27.92 -20.68 0.35
CA PRO A 445 26.90 -20.09 -0.52
C PRO A 445 25.49 -20.40 -0.01
N ALA A 446 24.54 -19.57 -0.45
CA ALA A 446 23.11 -19.77 -0.24
C ALA A 446 22.72 -21.20 -0.61
N LYS A 447 21.96 -21.84 0.27
CA LYS A 447 21.43 -23.18 0.09
C LYS A 447 19.92 -23.12 0.18
N GLY A 448 19.25 -23.51 -0.89
CA GLY A 448 17.80 -23.52 -0.98
C GLY A 448 17.19 -24.58 -0.09
N LEU A 449 16.10 -24.25 0.60
CA LEU A 449 15.16 -25.24 1.11
C LEU A 449 14.54 -26.02 -0.07
N VAL A 450 14.06 -25.29 -1.08
CA VAL A 450 13.68 -25.83 -2.38
C VAL A 450 14.62 -25.23 -3.44
N GLU A 451 15.08 -26.05 -4.38
CA GLU A 451 15.90 -25.60 -5.50
C GLU A 451 15.40 -26.19 -6.82
N SER A 452 15.13 -25.31 -7.77
CA SER A 452 14.73 -25.71 -9.13
C SER A 452 15.91 -26.17 -9.97
N ALA A 453 15.64 -27.04 -10.95
CA ALA A 453 16.60 -27.33 -12.01
C ALA A 453 16.92 -26.06 -12.81
N LYS A 454 18.15 -25.99 -13.35
CA LYS A 454 18.54 -24.94 -14.28
C LYS A 454 17.77 -25.07 -15.58
N GLY A 455 17.12 -23.99 -16.01
CA GLY A 455 16.18 -24.01 -17.13
C GLY A 455 14.93 -24.85 -16.81
N GLY A 456 14.11 -25.09 -17.83
CA GLY A 456 12.83 -25.79 -17.66
C GLY A 456 11.66 -24.86 -17.30
N ALA A 457 10.56 -25.45 -16.89
CA ALA A 457 9.24 -24.83 -16.78
C ALA A 457 8.49 -25.27 -15.51
N ALA A 458 9.22 -25.41 -14.41
CA ALA A 458 8.70 -25.82 -13.11
C ALA A 458 7.62 -24.85 -12.59
N ILE A 459 6.68 -25.36 -11.77
CA ILE A 459 5.71 -24.55 -11.04
C ILE A 459 5.85 -24.82 -9.53
N VAL A 460 5.79 -23.77 -8.72
CA VAL A 460 5.49 -23.88 -7.28
C VAL A 460 4.31 -22.95 -6.99
N SER A 461 3.22 -23.49 -6.44
CA SER A 461 2.03 -22.69 -6.16
C SER A 461 1.31 -23.06 -4.87
N GLY A 462 0.82 -22.05 -4.13
CA GLY A 462 -0.05 -22.22 -2.95
C GLY A 462 0.61 -22.83 -1.71
N ILE A 463 1.94 -22.71 -1.58
CA ILE A 463 2.75 -23.31 -0.51
C ILE A 463 3.53 -22.22 0.24
N GLY A 464 3.62 -22.35 1.56
CA GLY A 464 4.52 -21.57 2.40
C GLY A 464 5.90 -22.21 2.54
N LEU A 465 6.95 -21.41 2.60
CA LEU A 465 8.32 -21.84 2.81
C LEU A 465 8.88 -21.15 4.06
N PHE A 466 9.39 -21.92 5.01
CA PHE A 466 10.01 -21.38 6.22
C PHE A 466 11.41 -21.94 6.46
N THR A 467 12.40 -21.06 6.59
CA THR A 467 13.80 -21.45 6.78
C THR A 467 14.23 -21.54 8.24
N GLY A 468 13.32 -21.37 9.21
CA GLY A 468 13.69 -21.16 10.61
C GLY A 468 14.34 -19.79 10.84
N GLY A 469 14.73 -19.47 12.07
CA GLY A 469 15.47 -18.26 12.42
C GLY A 469 16.99 -18.46 12.58
N VAL A 470 17.46 -19.71 12.74
CA VAL A 470 18.88 -20.02 13.06
C VAL A 470 19.55 -20.88 11.98
N ASN A 471 19.34 -20.59 10.70
CA ASN A 471 19.94 -21.33 9.58
C ASN A 471 20.72 -20.38 8.63
N PRO A 472 21.99 -20.06 8.93
CA PRO A 472 22.68 -18.93 8.29
C PRO A 472 22.94 -19.07 6.79
N ARG A 473 22.92 -20.28 6.25
CA ARG A 473 23.05 -20.51 4.80
C ARG A 473 21.72 -20.64 4.07
N ALA A 474 20.59 -20.59 4.78
CA ALA A 474 19.29 -20.86 4.18
C ALA A 474 18.83 -19.72 3.28
N THR A 475 18.21 -20.11 2.18
CA THR A 475 17.30 -19.35 1.31
C THR A 475 16.07 -20.24 1.14
N ALA A 476 14.86 -19.71 1.16
CA ALA A 476 13.67 -20.56 1.06
C ALA A 476 13.52 -21.16 -0.36
N LEU A 477 13.72 -20.35 -1.39
CA LEU A 477 13.66 -20.83 -2.78
C LEU A 477 14.88 -20.36 -3.58
N VAL A 478 15.63 -21.32 -4.13
CA VAL A 478 16.63 -21.06 -5.18
C VAL A 478 16.02 -21.38 -6.54
N TRP A 479 15.80 -20.33 -7.33
CA TRP A 479 15.14 -20.41 -8.63
C TRP A 479 16.13 -20.24 -9.78
N LYS A 480 16.25 -21.26 -10.61
CA LYS A 480 17.10 -21.33 -11.80
C LYS A 480 16.29 -21.74 -13.04
N ALA A 481 14.97 -21.92 -12.89
CA ALA A 481 14.10 -22.35 -13.99
C ALA A 481 13.95 -21.25 -15.06
N GLY A 482 13.55 -21.64 -16.26
CA GLY A 482 13.53 -20.77 -17.44
C GLY A 482 12.30 -19.86 -17.54
N ALA A 483 12.18 -19.15 -18.67
CA ALA A 483 11.13 -18.16 -18.92
C ALA A 483 9.70 -18.69 -18.88
N GLU A 484 9.49 -20.01 -19.03
CA GLU A 484 8.17 -20.65 -19.01
C GLU A 484 7.76 -21.15 -17.62
N SER A 485 8.56 -20.86 -16.60
CA SER A 485 8.36 -21.33 -15.23
C SER A 485 7.47 -20.37 -14.40
N LEU A 486 6.88 -20.85 -13.30
CA LEU A 486 5.92 -20.11 -12.48
C LEU A 486 6.16 -20.29 -10.97
N VAL A 487 6.15 -19.19 -10.23
CA VAL A 487 6.01 -19.18 -8.77
C VAL A 487 4.80 -18.31 -8.43
N ASP A 488 3.75 -18.90 -7.84
CA ASP A 488 2.46 -18.24 -7.70
C ASP A 488 1.80 -18.50 -6.34
N ASP A 489 1.31 -17.49 -5.64
CA ASP A 489 0.68 -17.65 -4.31
C ASP A 489 1.61 -18.40 -3.32
N VAL A 490 2.91 -18.12 -3.39
CA VAL A 490 3.94 -18.66 -2.48
C VAL A 490 4.30 -17.62 -1.43
N ARG A 491 4.33 -18.07 -0.17
CA ARG A 491 4.71 -17.22 0.96
C ARG A 491 6.06 -17.62 1.53
N PHE A 492 6.87 -16.63 1.90
CA PHE A 492 8.15 -16.83 2.57
C PHE A 492 8.03 -16.39 4.03
N HIS A 493 7.91 -17.37 4.93
CA HIS A 493 7.65 -17.15 6.35
C HIS A 493 8.93 -16.77 7.12
N GLY A 494 8.74 -16.10 8.26
CA GLY A 494 9.81 -15.87 9.24
C GLY A 494 9.59 -14.65 10.14
N GLY A 495 8.69 -13.74 9.78
CA GLY A 495 8.34 -12.55 10.54
C GLY A 495 6.83 -12.33 10.57
N HIS A 496 6.41 -11.09 10.32
CA HIS A 496 5.02 -10.65 10.45
C HIS A 496 4.01 -11.48 9.63
N GLY A 497 2.77 -11.50 10.11
CA GLY A 497 1.70 -12.31 9.50
C GLY A 497 1.76 -13.81 9.77
N SER A 498 2.89 -14.35 10.25
CA SER A 498 3.14 -15.81 10.29
C SER A 498 2.51 -16.50 11.50
N ASN A 499 1.71 -17.54 11.28
CA ASN A 499 1.27 -18.40 12.37
C ASN A 499 2.19 -19.62 12.49
N GLY A 500 2.47 -20.04 13.72
CA GLY A 500 3.11 -21.30 14.02
C GLY A 500 2.20 -22.51 13.74
N PRO A 501 2.72 -23.74 13.80
CA PRO A 501 1.95 -24.96 13.58
C PRO A 501 0.78 -25.18 14.55
N ASP A 502 0.85 -24.56 15.73
CA ASP A 502 -0.21 -24.55 16.75
C ASP A 502 -1.25 -23.44 16.52
N GLY A 503 -1.07 -22.62 15.48
CA GLY A 503 -1.92 -21.48 15.16
C GLY A 503 -1.60 -20.22 15.95
N VAL A 504 -0.53 -20.21 16.76
CA VAL A 504 -0.11 -19.02 17.51
C VAL A 504 0.67 -18.08 16.58
N ARG A 505 0.32 -16.80 16.57
CA ARG A 505 1.05 -15.77 15.81
C ARG A 505 2.50 -15.68 16.30
N ILE A 506 3.45 -15.73 15.37
CA ILE A 506 4.86 -15.49 15.64
C ILE A 506 5.07 -13.99 15.82
N ASP A 507 5.71 -13.62 16.94
CA ASP A 507 6.18 -12.27 17.22
C ASP A 507 7.71 -12.26 17.06
N PRO A 508 8.27 -11.54 16.07
CA PRO A 508 9.71 -11.49 15.87
C PRO A 508 10.42 -10.54 16.83
N TYR A 509 9.73 -10.01 17.86
CA TYR A 509 10.28 -9.04 18.80
C TYR A 509 10.47 -9.58 20.23
N ASN A 510 11.51 -9.06 20.88
CA ASN A 510 11.65 -8.99 22.32
C ASN A 510 10.77 -7.85 22.89
N ALA A 511 10.66 -7.77 24.22
CA ALA A 511 9.71 -6.87 24.89
C ALA A 511 9.89 -5.35 24.59
N ASN A 512 11.03 -4.93 24.04
CA ASN A 512 11.29 -3.54 23.66
C ASN A 512 11.51 -3.34 22.15
N HIS A 513 11.20 -4.35 21.33
CA HIS A 513 11.23 -4.29 19.86
C HIS A 513 12.60 -3.94 19.29
N THR A 514 13.68 -4.45 19.89
CA THR A 514 15.07 -4.20 19.45
C THR A 514 15.75 -5.40 18.81
N ALA A 515 15.23 -6.61 18.99
CA ALA A 515 15.71 -7.87 18.42
C ALA A 515 14.63 -8.95 18.59
N ASP A 516 14.86 -10.18 18.09
CA ASP A 516 14.07 -11.35 18.45
C ASP A 516 14.20 -11.72 19.94
N ALA A 517 13.15 -12.31 20.51
CA ALA A 517 13.15 -12.78 21.90
C ALA A 517 14.14 -13.96 22.13
N ASP A 518 14.38 -14.79 21.12
CA ASP A 518 15.47 -15.77 21.11
C ASP A 518 16.73 -15.13 20.51
N PRO A 519 17.78 -14.86 21.31
CA PRO A 519 18.99 -14.18 20.85
C PRO A 519 19.78 -14.96 19.78
N ARG A 520 19.46 -16.23 19.54
CA ARG A 520 20.06 -17.02 18.44
C ARG A 520 19.45 -16.68 17.09
N LYS A 521 18.20 -16.18 17.06
CA LYS A 521 17.49 -15.78 15.86
C LYS A 521 17.86 -14.35 15.49
N ARG A 522 18.96 -14.22 14.77
CA ARG A 522 19.47 -12.92 14.33
C ARG A 522 18.69 -12.46 13.10
N TRP A 523 18.09 -11.27 13.16
CA TRP A 523 17.65 -10.55 11.96
C TRP A 523 18.85 -10.38 11.01
N ASP A 524 18.63 -10.42 9.69
CA ASP A 524 19.74 -10.48 8.71
C ASP A 524 20.72 -11.65 8.98
N GLY A 525 20.19 -12.76 9.49
CA GLY A 525 20.95 -13.96 9.80
C GLY A 525 21.16 -14.88 8.60
N GLN A 526 20.35 -14.73 7.55
CA GLN A 526 20.19 -15.69 6.47
C GLN A 526 20.30 -15.01 5.09
N TYR A 527 20.39 -15.81 4.02
CA TYR A 527 20.31 -15.29 2.65
C TYR A 527 18.89 -14.85 2.31
N ALA A 528 18.69 -14.32 1.11
CA ALA A 528 17.39 -13.82 0.67
C ALA A 528 16.28 -14.88 0.75
N SER A 529 15.04 -14.46 0.98
CA SER A 529 13.86 -15.33 1.01
C SER A 529 13.72 -16.09 -0.31
N LEU A 530 13.73 -15.35 -1.42
CA LEU A 530 13.74 -15.85 -2.78
C LEU A 530 15.03 -15.43 -3.50
N SER A 531 15.81 -16.41 -3.97
CA SER A 531 16.99 -16.16 -4.81
C SER A 531 16.76 -16.67 -6.22
N VAL A 532 16.62 -15.78 -7.19
CA VAL A 532 16.60 -16.11 -8.62
C VAL A 532 18.00 -15.91 -9.18
N THR A 533 18.62 -16.97 -9.71
CA THR A 533 20.03 -16.90 -10.10
C THR A 533 20.38 -17.89 -11.21
N ASP A 534 21.62 -17.82 -11.70
CA ASP A 534 22.20 -18.74 -12.69
C ASP A 534 21.33 -18.93 -13.94
N GLY A 535 20.84 -17.80 -14.49
CA GLY A 535 19.95 -17.78 -15.66
C GLY A 535 18.47 -18.05 -15.38
N GLY A 536 18.04 -18.00 -14.11
CA GLY A 536 16.63 -18.10 -13.73
C GLY A 536 15.76 -16.96 -14.27
N GLY A 537 14.48 -17.24 -14.53
CA GLY A 537 13.46 -16.29 -14.95
C GLY A 537 12.07 -16.90 -14.82
N GLY A 538 11.10 -16.40 -15.60
CA GLY A 538 9.71 -16.86 -15.58
C GLY A 538 8.76 -15.87 -14.92
N THR A 539 7.59 -16.36 -14.51
CA THR A 539 6.54 -15.54 -13.90
C THR A 539 6.50 -15.74 -12.38
N PHE A 540 6.38 -14.64 -11.64
CA PHE A 540 6.29 -14.58 -10.19
C PHE A 540 5.05 -13.75 -9.85
N SER A 541 4.08 -14.35 -9.17
CA SER A 541 2.76 -13.74 -8.98
C SER A 541 2.25 -13.91 -7.55
N ASN A 542 1.66 -12.87 -6.98
CA ASN A 542 1.01 -12.91 -5.67
C ASN A 542 1.95 -13.51 -4.60
N LEU A 543 3.15 -12.96 -4.50
CA LEU A 543 4.18 -13.42 -3.58
C LEU A 543 4.28 -12.46 -2.39
N TRP A 544 4.44 -13.01 -1.19
CA TRP A 544 4.69 -12.22 0.01
C TRP A 544 5.88 -12.76 0.78
N THR A 545 6.80 -11.88 1.15
CA THR A 545 8.08 -12.29 1.76
C THR A 545 8.36 -11.69 3.14
N PRO A 546 7.50 -11.80 4.16
CA PRO A 546 7.73 -11.16 5.47
C PRO A 546 8.70 -11.98 6.34
N ASN A 547 9.98 -12.09 5.95
CA ASN A 547 10.98 -12.88 6.68
C ASN A 547 12.13 -12.02 7.18
N THR A 548 11.97 -11.52 8.41
CA THR A 548 12.94 -10.66 9.10
C THR A 548 14.35 -11.27 9.25
N PHE A 549 14.49 -12.60 9.16
CA PHE A 549 15.80 -13.26 9.24
C PHE A 549 16.58 -13.24 7.93
N ALA A 550 15.90 -13.06 6.79
CA ALA A 550 16.53 -12.99 5.48
C ALA A 550 17.15 -11.60 5.25
N ALA A 551 18.29 -11.58 4.56
CA ALA A 551 18.95 -10.33 4.20
C ALA A 551 18.12 -9.48 3.21
N ALA A 552 17.29 -10.13 2.39
CA ALA A 552 16.40 -9.49 1.42
C ALA A 552 15.19 -10.37 1.09
N GLY A 553 14.12 -9.77 0.56
CA GLY A 553 12.93 -10.49 0.12
C GLY A 553 13.19 -11.22 -1.20
N LEU A 554 13.36 -10.44 -2.26
CA LEU A 554 13.67 -10.95 -3.59
C LEU A 554 15.09 -10.54 -4.00
N TYR A 555 15.94 -11.52 -4.29
CA TYR A 555 17.27 -11.31 -4.86
C TYR A 555 17.38 -11.98 -6.23
N VAL A 556 17.45 -11.18 -7.29
CA VAL A 556 17.64 -11.64 -8.68
C VAL A 556 19.06 -11.32 -9.12
N SER A 557 19.76 -12.31 -9.67
CA SER A 557 21.13 -12.10 -10.13
C SER A 557 21.52 -12.91 -11.36
N ASN A 558 22.50 -12.39 -12.10
CA ASN A 558 23.20 -13.10 -13.17
C ASN A 558 22.24 -13.77 -14.16
N THR A 559 21.28 -13.01 -14.68
CA THR A 559 20.28 -13.53 -15.61
C THR A 559 19.89 -12.50 -16.67
N SER A 560 19.72 -12.99 -17.89
CA SER A 560 19.05 -12.28 -18.99
C SER A 560 17.78 -12.99 -19.43
N THR A 561 17.42 -14.08 -18.76
CA THR A 561 16.15 -14.79 -18.98
C THR A 561 15.02 -13.85 -18.57
N PRO A 562 14.00 -13.64 -19.42
CA PRO A 562 12.88 -12.78 -19.08
C PRO A 562 12.23 -13.16 -17.75
N GLY A 563 11.90 -12.14 -16.96
CA GLY A 563 11.20 -12.29 -15.70
C GLY A 563 10.02 -11.32 -15.61
N HIS A 564 8.87 -11.84 -15.18
CA HIS A 564 7.64 -11.09 -15.01
C HIS A 564 7.20 -11.20 -13.56
N VAL A 565 7.12 -10.07 -12.85
CA VAL A 565 6.67 -10.02 -11.47
C VAL A 565 5.34 -9.25 -11.41
N TYR A 566 4.31 -9.89 -10.86
CA TYR A 566 2.98 -9.33 -10.68
C TYR A 566 2.59 -9.37 -9.20
N GLU A 567 2.21 -8.23 -8.63
CA GLU A 567 1.69 -8.14 -7.27
C GLU A 567 2.60 -8.83 -6.23
N LEU A 568 3.85 -8.37 -6.15
CA LEU A 568 4.83 -8.82 -5.16
C LEU A 568 4.80 -7.86 -3.98
N SER A 569 4.71 -8.43 -2.78
CA SER A 569 4.95 -7.71 -1.53
C SER A 569 6.24 -8.23 -0.88
N ALA A 570 7.29 -7.41 -0.86
CA ALA A 570 8.55 -7.71 -0.21
C ALA A 570 8.71 -6.83 1.03
N GLU A 571 8.64 -7.44 2.22
CA GLU A 571 8.48 -6.68 3.46
C GLU A 571 9.40 -7.17 4.58
N HIS A 572 9.85 -6.21 5.40
CA HIS A 572 10.46 -6.39 6.72
C HIS A 572 11.85 -7.05 6.70
N HIS A 573 12.65 -6.82 5.67
CA HIS A 573 14.05 -7.25 5.66
C HIS A 573 14.95 -6.15 6.21
N ALA A 574 16.15 -6.51 6.66
CA ALA A 574 17.04 -5.54 7.31
C ALA A 574 17.95 -4.77 6.33
N ARG A 575 18.16 -5.26 5.10
CA ARG A 575 19.08 -4.62 4.13
C ARG A 575 18.37 -4.05 2.92
N ALA A 576 17.57 -4.87 2.25
CA ALA A 576 16.81 -4.43 1.09
C ALA A 576 15.60 -5.33 0.85
N GLU A 577 14.50 -4.77 0.36
CA GLU A 577 13.32 -5.57 0.05
C GLU A 577 13.50 -6.31 -1.28
N ILE A 578 13.98 -5.61 -2.31
CA ILE A 578 14.28 -6.17 -3.64
C ILE A 578 15.71 -5.81 -4.08
N VAL A 579 16.48 -6.80 -4.54
CA VAL A 579 17.84 -6.61 -5.09
C VAL A 579 17.96 -7.23 -6.47
N LEU A 580 18.42 -6.45 -7.44
CA LEU A 580 18.73 -6.89 -8.81
C LEU A 580 20.22 -6.66 -9.09
N ASP A 581 20.96 -7.71 -9.43
CA ASP A 581 22.41 -7.61 -9.72
C ASP A 581 22.82 -8.35 -11.00
N GLY A 582 23.18 -7.60 -12.04
CA GLY A 582 23.50 -8.17 -13.35
C GLY A 582 22.28 -8.78 -14.06
N VAL A 583 21.13 -8.11 -13.95
CA VAL A 583 19.82 -8.57 -14.45
C VAL A 583 19.43 -7.84 -15.73
N LYS A 584 18.78 -8.54 -16.66
CA LYS A 584 18.21 -7.95 -17.88
C LYS A 584 16.87 -8.54 -18.28
N ASN A 585 16.02 -7.72 -18.90
CA ASN A 585 14.72 -8.10 -19.48
C ASN A 585 13.68 -8.48 -18.41
N TRP A 586 13.62 -7.71 -17.33
CA TRP A 586 12.68 -7.94 -16.24
C TRP A 586 11.65 -6.82 -16.15
N GLU A 587 10.41 -7.18 -15.83
CA GLU A 587 9.37 -6.22 -15.50
C GLU A 587 8.72 -6.56 -14.17
N PHE A 588 8.45 -5.51 -13.39
CA PHE A 588 7.76 -5.56 -12.12
C PHE A 588 6.53 -4.68 -12.24
N LEU A 589 5.35 -5.29 -12.22
CA LEU A 589 4.08 -4.57 -12.25
C LEU A 589 3.40 -4.76 -10.89
N ALA A 590 3.09 -3.65 -10.21
CA ALA A 590 2.67 -3.64 -8.81
C ALA A 590 3.67 -4.29 -7.83
N PRO A 591 4.97 -3.95 -7.84
CA PRO A 591 5.83 -4.25 -6.71
C PRO A 591 5.48 -3.32 -5.54
N GLN A 592 5.23 -3.91 -4.39
CA GLN A 592 5.08 -3.24 -3.10
C GLN A 592 6.23 -3.64 -2.18
N THR A 593 6.72 -2.68 -1.41
CA THR A 593 7.74 -2.93 -0.38
C THR A 593 7.38 -2.25 0.93
N GLU A 594 7.72 -2.87 2.06
CA GLU A 594 7.50 -2.30 3.39
C GLU A 594 8.71 -2.45 4.31
N GLU A 595 9.23 -1.33 4.82
CA GLU A 595 10.22 -1.32 5.89
C GLU A 595 9.58 -1.07 7.26
N GLU A 596 9.76 -2.02 8.17
CA GLU A 596 9.25 -1.99 9.53
C GLU A 596 10.17 -1.24 10.51
N ALA A 597 9.59 -0.61 11.54
CA ALA A 597 10.26 0.29 12.46
C ALA A 597 11.24 -0.40 13.42
N GLY A 598 11.13 -1.71 13.62
CA GLY A 598 12.07 -2.48 14.44
C GLY A 598 13.31 -2.89 13.64
N GLU A 599 13.11 -3.82 12.72
CA GLU A 599 14.15 -4.57 12.00
C GLU A 599 14.68 -3.89 10.74
N SER A 600 13.90 -3.04 10.08
CA SER A 600 14.18 -2.56 8.72
C SER A 600 14.62 -1.10 8.67
N ARG A 601 15.06 -0.54 9.80
CA ARG A 601 15.37 0.90 9.88
C ARG A 601 16.37 1.38 8.84
N ASP A 602 17.34 0.52 8.48
CA ASP A 602 18.40 0.77 7.51
C ASP A 602 18.13 0.17 6.12
N ALA A 603 16.99 -0.51 5.94
CA ALA A 603 16.67 -1.17 4.69
C ALA A 603 16.34 -0.15 3.59
N VAL A 604 16.56 -0.58 2.35
CA VAL A 604 16.10 0.14 1.16
C VAL A 604 15.05 -0.69 0.43
N SER A 605 14.07 -0.02 -0.15
CA SER A 605 13.02 -0.70 -0.91
C SER A 605 13.60 -1.47 -2.11
N ILE A 606 14.38 -0.79 -2.98
CA ILE A 606 14.96 -1.43 -4.16
C ILE A 606 16.43 -1.08 -4.32
N GLU A 607 17.24 -2.09 -4.61
CA GLU A 607 18.61 -1.91 -5.05
C GLU A 607 18.86 -2.54 -6.43
N VAL A 608 19.29 -1.73 -7.41
CA VAL A 608 19.59 -2.18 -8.77
C VAL A 608 21.05 -1.94 -9.10
N ARG A 609 21.77 -3.03 -9.42
CA ARG A 609 23.21 -3.05 -9.65
C ARG A 609 23.51 -3.66 -11.01
N ASN A 610 24.38 -3.03 -11.79
CA ASN A 610 24.94 -3.61 -13.03
C ASN A 610 23.88 -4.13 -14.01
N SER A 611 22.67 -3.57 -14.00
CA SER A 611 21.50 -4.16 -14.65
C SER A 611 20.98 -3.27 -15.76
N SER A 612 20.19 -3.84 -16.68
CA SER A 612 19.64 -3.05 -17.78
C SER A 612 18.37 -3.61 -18.40
N ASN A 613 17.55 -2.74 -19.01
CA ASN A 613 16.25 -3.10 -19.57
C ASN A 613 15.33 -3.69 -18.50
N ILE A 614 15.01 -2.85 -17.51
CA ILE A 614 14.11 -3.17 -16.42
C ILE A 614 12.96 -2.16 -16.42
N LEU A 615 11.74 -2.65 -16.23
CA LEU A 615 10.55 -1.83 -16.02
C LEU A 615 10.03 -2.03 -14.59
N PHE A 616 9.84 -0.95 -13.86
CA PHE A 616 9.00 -0.88 -12.68
C PHE A 616 7.76 -0.08 -13.03
N ALA A 617 6.58 -0.67 -12.89
CA ALA A 617 5.30 -0.03 -13.16
C ALA A 617 4.35 -0.16 -11.97
N ASN A 618 3.67 0.93 -11.61
CA ASN A 618 2.85 1.02 -10.39
C ASN A 618 3.67 0.55 -9.18
N TYR A 619 4.81 1.16 -8.93
CA TYR A 619 5.68 0.80 -7.81
C TYR A 619 5.28 1.57 -6.55
N HIS A 620 5.12 0.87 -5.44
CA HIS A 620 4.79 1.44 -4.13
C HIS A 620 5.87 1.09 -3.11
N ALA A 621 6.60 2.11 -2.66
CA ALA A 621 7.53 1.99 -1.55
C ALA A 621 6.93 2.61 -0.28
N TYR A 622 6.71 1.80 0.74
CA TYR A 622 6.14 2.24 2.00
C TYR A 622 7.12 2.03 3.15
N ARG A 623 7.31 3.05 3.99
CA ARG A 623 7.91 2.86 5.31
C ARG A 623 6.82 2.96 6.34
N VAL A 624 6.77 2.07 7.33
CA VAL A 624 5.70 2.12 8.32
C VAL A 624 5.59 3.50 8.96
N THR A 625 4.37 4.01 9.17
CA THR A 625 4.15 5.35 9.75
C THR A 625 4.80 5.55 11.11
N ARG A 626 5.04 4.46 11.84
CA ARG A 626 5.73 4.43 13.14
C ARG A 626 7.27 4.40 13.05
N SER A 627 7.83 4.58 11.85
CA SER A 627 9.28 4.67 11.64
C SER A 627 9.89 5.76 12.50
N LEU A 628 11.09 5.49 13.04
CA LEU A 628 11.78 6.39 13.98
C LEU A 628 13.11 6.91 13.43
N GLN A 629 13.44 6.59 12.18
CA GLN A 629 14.75 6.84 11.59
C GLN A 629 14.66 7.43 10.19
N PRO A 630 15.43 8.48 9.86
CA PRO A 630 15.56 8.97 8.50
C PRO A 630 16.09 7.90 7.54
N ALA A 631 15.64 7.91 6.29
CA ALA A 631 16.19 7.05 5.24
C ALA A 631 16.40 7.86 3.97
N SER A 632 17.61 7.77 3.40
CA SER A 632 18.03 8.60 2.26
C SER A 632 17.20 8.44 0.98
N SER A 633 16.79 7.22 0.62
CA SER A 633 16.16 6.96 -0.67
C SER A 633 15.46 5.61 -0.71
N ALA A 634 14.32 5.52 -1.38
CA ALA A 634 13.63 4.23 -1.62
C ALA A 634 14.41 3.34 -2.59
N VAL A 635 14.87 3.89 -3.72
CA VAL A 635 15.62 3.16 -4.74
C VAL A 635 17.08 3.61 -4.80
N ARG A 636 18.00 2.65 -4.80
CA ARG A 636 19.43 2.89 -5.09
C ARG A 636 19.84 2.23 -6.39
N LEU A 637 20.45 3.01 -7.28
CA LEU A 637 20.96 2.55 -8.58
C LEU A 637 22.49 2.57 -8.59
N TYR A 638 23.08 1.52 -9.15
CA TYR A 638 24.52 1.39 -9.33
C TYR A 638 24.82 0.85 -10.73
N ASN A 639 25.63 1.58 -11.49
CA ASN A 639 26.18 1.13 -12.77
C ASN A 639 25.11 0.51 -13.72
N SER A 640 23.91 1.09 -13.76
CA SER A 640 22.75 0.53 -14.46
C SER A 640 22.29 1.43 -15.61
N ASP A 641 21.61 0.83 -16.59
CA ASP A 641 21.18 1.52 -17.83
C ASP A 641 19.77 1.06 -18.24
N ASP A 642 18.97 1.90 -18.87
CA ASP A 642 17.62 1.54 -19.31
C ASP A 642 16.73 0.99 -18.18
N ILE A 643 16.73 1.72 -17.05
CA ILE A 643 15.80 1.48 -15.96
C ILE A 643 14.62 2.43 -16.13
N ARG A 644 13.43 1.88 -16.29
CA ARG A 644 12.22 2.63 -16.63
C ARG A 644 11.26 2.55 -15.45
N PHE A 645 10.88 3.71 -14.92
CA PHE A 645 9.87 3.83 -13.88
C PHE A 645 8.60 4.41 -14.47
N ARG A 646 7.49 3.74 -14.22
CA ARG A 646 6.14 4.16 -14.59
C ARG A 646 5.29 4.13 -13.33
N ASN A 647 4.63 5.23 -13.01
CA ASN A 647 3.79 5.36 -11.84
C ASN A 647 4.49 4.95 -10.52
N VAL A 648 5.14 5.91 -9.86
CA VAL A 648 5.89 5.70 -8.62
C VAL A 648 5.19 6.41 -7.47
N HIS A 649 4.96 5.65 -6.41
CA HIS A 649 4.41 6.09 -5.13
C HIS A 649 5.41 5.77 -4.02
N VAL A 650 5.91 6.80 -3.32
CA VAL A 650 6.82 6.62 -2.18
C VAL A 650 6.24 7.37 -0.99
N ASN A 651 5.82 6.64 0.04
CA ASN A 651 5.14 7.23 1.18
C ASN A 651 5.53 6.58 2.51
N ALA A 652 5.06 7.17 3.60
CA ALA A 652 5.07 6.54 4.92
C ALA A 652 3.78 6.77 5.71
N GLU A 653 2.76 7.32 5.05
CA GLU A 653 1.47 7.66 5.62
C GLU A 653 0.48 6.49 5.47
N SER A 654 -0.21 6.15 6.54
CA SER A 654 -1.26 5.12 6.58
C SER A 654 -2.24 5.39 7.72
N GLY A 655 -3.49 5.02 7.55
CA GLY A 655 -4.51 5.14 8.58
C GLY A 655 -4.45 4.04 9.65
N LEU A 656 -5.29 4.18 10.68
CA LEU A 656 -5.58 3.11 11.65
C LEU A 656 -7.04 3.21 12.09
N PRO A 657 -7.86 2.15 11.98
CA PRO A 657 -9.17 2.12 12.60
C PRO A 657 -9.05 1.84 14.10
N PHE A 658 -9.75 2.60 14.94
CA PHE A 658 -9.63 2.47 16.40
C PHE A 658 -10.94 2.81 17.14
N CYS A 659 -11.01 2.34 18.38
CA CYS A 659 -12.02 2.73 19.35
C CYS A 659 -11.34 2.98 20.70
N ASP A 660 -11.67 4.10 21.35
CA ASP A 660 -11.24 4.41 22.71
C ASP A 660 -12.43 4.94 23.54
N ARG A 661 -12.16 5.55 24.71
CA ARG A 661 -13.18 6.13 25.58
C ARG A 661 -14.00 7.27 24.95
N ASP A 662 -13.44 7.95 23.95
CA ASP A 662 -13.98 9.12 23.26
C ASP A 662 -14.71 8.73 21.96
N GLY A 663 -14.73 7.45 21.60
CA GLY A 663 -15.51 6.88 20.50
C GLY A 663 -14.67 6.12 19.48
N CYS A 664 -15.31 5.66 18.41
CA CYS A 664 -14.64 4.97 17.31
C CYS A 664 -14.44 5.90 16.12
N SER A 665 -13.30 5.80 15.46
CA SER A 665 -12.95 6.55 14.26
C SER A 665 -11.86 5.81 13.48
N THR A 666 -11.45 6.39 12.37
CA THR A 666 -10.13 6.18 11.79
C THR A 666 -9.23 7.35 12.20
N ASP A 667 -7.94 7.09 12.38
CA ASP A 667 -6.89 8.09 12.54
C ASP A 667 -6.02 8.06 11.30
N LEU A 668 -5.79 9.23 10.70
CA LEU A 668 -5.10 9.35 9.42
C LEU A 668 -3.79 10.08 9.68
N ARG A 669 -2.67 9.35 9.53
CA ARG A 669 -1.41 9.72 10.17
C ARG A 669 -0.43 10.22 9.14
N ALA A 670 0.12 11.43 9.37
CA ALA A 670 1.28 11.89 8.63
C ALA A 670 2.55 11.27 9.24
N SER A 671 3.54 10.94 8.42
CA SER A 671 4.82 10.42 8.90
C SER A 671 5.88 11.50 8.92
N LYS A 672 6.74 11.46 9.96
CA LYS A 672 7.96 12.27 10.03
C LYS A 672 9.17 11.63 9.37
N PHE A 673 9.07 10.36 8.97
CA PHE A 673 10.18 9.59 8.44
C PHE A 673 9.86 8.80 7.15
N PRO A 674 9.20 9.41 6.14
CA PRO A 674 9.26 8.84 4.78
C PRO A 674 10.70 8.85 4.23
N TYR A 675 10.94 8.11 3.15
CA TYR A 675 12.21 8.19 2.42
C TYR A 675 12.49 9.61 1.96
N GLU A 676 13.68 10.15 2.16
CA GLU A 676 14.02 11.50 1.71
C GLU A 676 13.90 11.64 0.19
N ASN A 677 14.24 10.61 -0.59
CA ASN A 677 14.21 10.64 -2.05
C ASN A 677 13.54 9.39 -2.62
N ALA A 678 12.94 9.49 -3.81
CA ALA A 678 12.43 8.29 -4.48
C ALA A 678 13.58 7.47 -5.06
N VAL A 679 14.55 8.12 -5.70
CA VAL A 679 15.68 7.44 -6.37
C VAL A 679 16.99 8.17 -6.08
N HIS A 680 18.05 7.42 -5.82
CA HIS A 680 19.42 7.91 -5.81
C HIS A 680 20.28 7.03 -6.71
N ASP A 681 20.86 7.60 -7.76
CA ASP A 681 21.90 6.93 -8.54
C ASP A 681 23.27 7.17 -7.90
N MET A 682 23.74 6.14 -7.21
CA MET A 682 25.03 6.14 -6.50
C MET A 682 26.22 6.26 -7.47
N THR A 683 26.00 6.02 -8.76
CA THR A 683 27.04 6.16 -9.80
C THR A 683 27.34 7.61 -10.12
N THR A 684 26.29 8.44 -10.21
CA THR A 684 26.38 9.85 -10.61
C THR A 684 26.24 10.81 -9.42
N GLY A 685 25.71 10.34 -8.29
CA GLY A 685 25.32 11.15 -7.14
C GLY A 685 24.05 11.97 -7.36
N LEU A 686 23.29 11.70 -8.42
CA LEU A 686 22.06 12.41 -8.74
C LEU A 686 20.85 11.75 -8.07
N GLU A 687 19.89 12.58 -7.67
CA GLU A 687 18.71 12.17 -6.91
C GLU A 687 17.42 12.58 -7.60
N VAL A 688 16.34 11.87 -7.30
CA VAL A 688 14.96 12.25 -7.61
C VAL A 688 14.27 12.62 -6.31
N ARG A 689 14.03 13.93 -6.12
CA ARG A 689 13.39 14.49 -4.91
C ARG A 689 11.88 14.30 -4.88
N GLU A 690 11.25 14.15 -6.05
CA GLU A 690 9.81 13.89 -6.15
C GLU A 690 9.51 12.47 -5.69
N ARG A 691 8.61 12.31 -4.71
CA ARG A 691 8.16 11.00 -4.21
C ARG A 691 7.05 10.38 -5.06
N GLU A 692 6.40 11.20 -5.86
CA GLU A 692 5.31 10.85 -6.75
C GLU A 692 5.68 11.24 -8.17
N PHE A 693 5.70 10.31 -9.12
CA PHE A 693 5.85 10.65 -10.55
C PHE A 693 5.42 9.53 -11.49
N ALA A 694 4.84 9.91 -12.63
CA ALA A 694 4.33 8.98 -13.63
C ALA A 694 5.41 8.42 -14.57
N VAL A 695 6.48 9.18 -14.88
CA VAL A 695 7.50 8.75 -15.85
C VAL A 695 8.89 9.21 -15.44
N LEU A 696 9.84 8.26 -15.41
CA LEU A 696 11.27 8.50 -15.41
C LEU A 696 11.97 7.39 -16.22
N ASP A 697 12.88 7.78 -17.10
CA ASP A 697 13.78 6.86 -17.80
C ASP A 697 15.22 7.16 -17.40
N VAL A 698 15.88 6.20 -16.75
CA VAL A 698 17.28 6.31 -16.35
C VAL A 698 18.15 5.67 -17.43
N LYS A 699 18.95 6.50 -18.10
CA LYS A 699 19.92 6.08 -19.12
C LYS A 699 21.34 6.40 -18.67
N ARG A 700 22.24 5.45 -18.81
CA ARG A 700 23.64 5.62 -18.46
C ARG A 700 24.30 6.65 -19.36
N GLY A 701 25.06 7.56 -18.77
CA GLY A 701 25.78 8.61 -19.49
C GLY A 701 24.89 9.74 -19.99
N ALA A 702 23.62 9.80 -19.57
CA ALA A 702 22.80 10.98 -19.75
C ALA A 702 23.49 12.20 -19.10
N ALA A 703 23.47 13.34 -19.79
CA ALA A 703 24.05 14.57 -19.26
C ALA A 703 23.24 15.02 -18.03
N PRO A 704 23.89 15.46 -16.94
CA PRO A 704 23.19 16.07 -15.82
C PRO A 704 22.38 17.27 -16.31
N ILE A 705 21.15 17.40 -15.84
CA ILE A 705 20.33 18.58 -16.10
C ILE A 705 20.84 19.68 -15.17
N ALA A 706 21.17 20.85 -15.73
CA ALA A 706 21.71 21.97 -14.95
C ALA A 706 20.72 22.40 -13.86
N SER A 707 21.21 22.62 -12.63
CA SER A 707 20.41 23.23 -11.58
C SER A 707 20.08 24.68 -11.93
N VAL A 708 18.88 25.11 -11.60
CA VAL A 708 18.50 26.52 -11.74
C VAL A 708 19.20 27.27 -10.61
N GLY A 709 20.04 28.25 -10.96
CA GLY A 709 20.72 29.08 -9.96
C GLY A 709 19.69 29.76 -9.04
N GLY A 710 19.90 29.63 -7.74
CA GLY A 710 19.07 30.23 -6.69
C GLY A 710 19.92 30.93 -5.62
N PRO A 711 19.28 31.56 -4.62
CA PRO A 711 20.00 32.14 -3.50
C PRO A 711 20.84 31.06 -2.79
N VAL A 712 22.03 31.44 -2.33
CA VAL A 712 22.99 30.50 -1.73
C VAL A 712 22.48 30.05 -0.36
N VAL A 713 22.11 28.77 -0.26
CA VAL A 713 21.76 28.14 1.01
C VAL A 713 23.03 27.88 1.82
N ARG A 714 23.07 28.39 3.05
CA ARG A 714 24.20 28.24 3.98
C ARG A 714 23.87 27.17 5.01
N LYS A 715 24.72 26.15 5.12
CA LYS A 715 24.67 25.22 6.26
C LYS A 715 25.16 25.95 7.51
N LEU A 716 24.35 25.91 8.58
CA LEU A 716 24.65 26.55 9.85
C LEU A 716 25.26 25.56 10.83
N GLU A 717 24.61 24.40 10.99
CA GLU A 717 25.01 23.32 11.92
C GLU A 717 24.65 21.97 11.31
N ASP A 718 25.35 20.91 11.72
CA ASP A 718 25.07 19.52 11.31
C ASP A 718 25.34 18.52 12.46
N GLY A 719 25.20 17.23 12.17
CA GLY A 719 25.41 16.16 13.15
C GLY A 719 24.18 15.79 13.96
N PHE A 720 23.00 16.25 13.53
CA PHE A 720 21.74 15.91 14.16
C PHE A 720 21.20 14.56 13.66
N TYR A 721 20.37 13.93 14.49
CA TYR A 721 19.62 12.74 14.09
C TYR A 721 18.40 13.10 13.24
N ALA A 722 17.53 13.98 13.74
CA ALA A 722 16.34 14.49 13.05
C ALA A 722 15.84 15.77 13.74
N ILE A 723 15.99 16.94 13.12
CA ILE A 723 15.52 18.22 13.69
C ILE A 723 14.26 18.75 13.02
N ALA A 724 13.30 19.15 13.84
CA ALA A 724 12.03 19.77 13.44
C ALA A 724 11.40 20.48 14.64
N GLY A 725 10.10 20.77 14.58
CA GLY A 725 9.31 21.27 15.71
C GLY A 725 9.76 22.64 16.22
N ALA A 726 10.31 23.46 15.34
CA ALA A 726 10.93 24.73 15.67
C ALA A 726 9.96 25.89 15.88
N ALA A 727 10.42 26.89 16.63
CA ALA A 727 9.78 28.17 16.82
C ALA A 727 10.82 29.29 16.93
N VAL A 728 10.42 30.52 16.62
CA VAL A 728 11.27 31.71 16.71
C VAL A 728 10.70 32.68 17.75
N ASP A 729 11.58 33.26 18.58
CA ASP A 729 11.20 34.29 19.56
C ASP A 729 11.14 35.70 18.96
N ALA A 730 10.69 36.68 19.75
CA ALA A 730 10.56 38.06 19.31
C ALA A 730 11.88 38.76 18.93
N LYS A 731 13.04 38.18 19.29
CA LYS A 731 14.37 38.67 18.94
C LYS A 731 14.94 37.97 17.70
N GLY A 732 14.18 37.03 17.12
CA GLY A 732 14.62 36.26 15.97
C GLY A 732 15.49 35.05 16.29
N LYS A 733 15.65 34.66 17.58
CA LYS A 733 16.38 33.45 17.94
C LYS A 733 15.52 32.23 17.62
N LEU A 734 16.11 31.27 16.92
CA LEU A 734 15.48 29.99 16.59
C LEU A 734 15.60 29.05 17.79
N TYR A 735 14.54 28.28 18.06
CA TYR A 735 14.55 27.11 18.94
C TYR A 735 13.99 25.91 18.20
N PHE A 736 14.55 24.72 18.39
CA PHE A 736 14.12 23.52 17.68
C PHE A 736 14.38 22.24 18.48
N VAL A 737 13.69 21.17 18.09
CA VAL A 737 13.70 19.89 18.79
C VAL A 737 14.62 18.91 18.07
N GLU A 738 15.47 18.23 18.84
CA GLU A 738 16.07 16.95 18.46
C GLU A 738 15.40 15.85 19.28
N HIS A 739 14.39 15.22 18.68
CA HIS A 739 13.46 14.33 19.38
C HIS A 739 14.16 13.10 19.97
N ASN A 740 15.04 12.46 19.17
CA ASN A 740 15.75 11.24 19.56
C ASN A 740 16.63 11.39 20.82
N THR A 741 17.14 12.60 21.10
CA THR A 741 17.94 12.88 22.31
C THR A 741 17.15 13.67 23.35
N HIS A 742 15.87 13.95 23.11
CA HIS A 742 14.99 14.72 23.98
C HIS A 742 15.49 16.15 24.24
N ARG A 743 16.22 16.74 23.29
CA ARG A 743 16.86 18.05 23.44
C ARG A 743 16.10 19.14 22.73
N ILE A 744 16.12 20.33 23.33
CA ILE A 744 15.71 21.57 22.67
C ILE A 744 16.94 22.45 22.53
N TYR A 745 17.32 22.73 21.29
CA TYR A 745 18.40 23.65 20.97
C TYR A 745 17.87 25.05 20.69
N GLY A 746 18.76 26.02 20.78
CA GLY A 746 18.57 27.37 20.26
C GLY A 746 19.71 27.77 19.32
N TRP A 747 19.43 28.64 18.36
CA TRP A 747 20.43 29.14 17.42
C TRP A 747 20.24 30.63 17.12
N SER A 748 21.33 31.38 17.15
CA SER A 748 21.40 32.75 16.64
C SER A 748 22.80 33.04 16.10
N ALA A 749 22.94 34.00 15.18
CA ALA A 749 24.25 34.31 14.58
C ALA A 749 25.31 34.75 15.61
N GLY A 750 24.90 35.38 16.72
CA GLY A 750 25.82 35.84 17.76
C GLY A 750 26.21 34.78 18.79
N GLU A 751 25.40 33.73 18.95
CA GLU A 751 25.58 32.69 19.97
C GLU A 751 26.06 31.36 19.37
N GLY A 752 25.75 31.11 18.09
CA GLY A 752 25.83 29.78 17.49
C GLY A 752 24.77 28.84 18.06
N LEU A 753 25.04 27.54 17.99
CA LEU A 753 24.22 26.50 18.62
C LEU A 753 24.33 26.55 20.16
N SER A 754 23.18 26.53 20.82
CA SER A 754 23.03 26.54 22.29
C SER A 754 22.01 25.50 22.73
N VAL A 755 22.09 25.03 23.97
CA VAL A 755 21.10 24.12 24.56
C VAL A 755 20.10 24.93 25.39
N ALA A 756 18.82 24.91 25.00
CA ALA A 756 17.76 25.61 25.70
C ALA A 756 17.09 24.72 26.77
N ALA A 757 16.99 23.42 26.55
CA ALA A 757 16.56 22.42 27.54
C ALA A 757 17.08 21.01 27.17
N ASP A 758 17.37 20.19 28.17
CA ASP A 758 17.90 18.81 28.03
C ASP A 758 17.28 17.88 29.08
N ALA A 759 15.94 17.87 29.15
CA ALA A 759 15.19 17.01 30.05
C ALA A 759 14.55 15.86 29.23
N PRO A 760 14.51 14.62 29.74
CA PRO A 760 14.03 13.45 29.00
C PRO A 760 12.49 13.40 28.95
N LEU A 761 11.87 14.43 28.38
CA LEU A 761 10.43 14.68 28.39
C LEU A 761 9.80 14.56 27.00
N ASP A 762 10.50 13.93 26.06
CA ASP A 762 10.00 13.56 24.74
C ASP A 762 9.38 14.75 23.95
N PRO A 763 10.08 15.90 23.84
CA PRO A 763 9.58 17.06 23.12
C PRO A 763 9.37 16.74 21.64
N VAL A 764 8.33 17.30 21.03
CA VAL A 764 7.97 17.07 19.61
C VAL A 764 7.85 18.37 18.83
N ASN A 765 7.05 19.34 19.32
CA ASN A 765 6.80 20.61 18.62
C ASN A 765 6.83 21.79 19.62
N LEU A 766 7.33 22.94 19.17
CA LEU A 766 7.49 24.15 19.97
C LEU A 766 6.63 25.31 19.46
N ALA A 767 6.26 26.18 20.38
CA ALA A 767 5.81 27.54 20.11
C ALA A 767 6.34 28.49 21.20
N VAL A 768 6.56 29.76 20.87
CA VAL A 768 7.06 30.76 21.83
C VAL A 768 5.94 31.72 22.23
N ASP A 769 5.76 31.91 23.54
CA ASP A 769 4.85 32.91 24.12
C ASP A 769 5.46 34.33 24.10
N ARG A 770 4.68 35.36 24.47
CA ARG A 770 5.12 36.76 24.46
C ARG A 770 6.19 37.05 25.52
N SER A 771 6.24 36.23 26.58
CA SER A 771 7.26 36.30 27.63
C SER A 771 8.59 35.64 27.23
N GLY A 772 8.64 34.96 26.09
CA GLY A 772 9.83 34.26 25.59
C GLY A 772 9.99 32.86 26.16
N ASN A 773 8.97 32.30 26.82
CA ASN A 773 8.98 30.90 27.22
C ASN A 773 8.57 30.00 26.04
N LEU A 774 9.09 28.77 26.06
CA LEU A 774 8.70 27.73 25.11
C LEU A 774 7.48 27.00 25.66
N MET A 775 6.38 27.02 24.91
CA MET A 775 5.32 26.03 25.01
C MET A 775 5.75 24.80 24.21
N VAL A 776 5.88 23.67 24.88
CA VAL A 776 6.35 22.41 24.33
C VAL A 776 5.21 21.41 24.29
N LEU A 777 4.93 20.86 23.12
CA LEU A 777 4.12 19.65 22.96
C LEU A 777 5.06 18.43 23.03
N SER A 778 4.74 17.50 23.92
CA SER A 778 5.45 16.25 24.17
C SER A 778 4.54 15.05 23.91
N SER A 779 5.10 13.96 23.38
CA SER A 779 4.41 12.67 23.22
C SER A 779 4.29 11.87 24.52
N ASP A 780 4.87 12.35 25.62
CA ASP A 780 4.81 11.66 26.92
C ASP A 780 3.39 11.63 27.51
N GLY A 781 3.02 10.46 28.07
CA GLY A 781 1.69 10.18 28.60
C GLY A 781 0.67 9.68 27.56
N ALA A 782 -0.52 9.28 28.02
CA ALA A 782 -1.54 8.64 27.16
C ALA A 782 -2.17 9.59 26.12
N ALA A 783 -2.24 10.90 26.43
CA ALA A 783 -2.82 11.92 25.55
C ALA A 783 -1.76 12.91 25.01
N GLY A 784 -0.48 12.65 25.24
CA GLY A 784 0.58 13.66 25.18
C GLY A 784 0.51 14.64 26.35
N THR A 785 1.56 15.45 26.50
CA THR A 785 1.70 16.44 27.56
C THR A 785 2.11 17.79 26.97
N VAL A 786 1.56 18.88 27.50
CA VAL A 786 1.97 20.24 27.14
C VAL A 786 2.55 20.92 28.37
N TYR A 787 3.72 21.53 28.23
CA TYR A 787 4.37 22.27 29.31
C TYR A 787 5.04 23.55 28.82
N SER A 788 5.24 24.49 29.73
CA SER A 788 6.04 25.70 29.51
C SER A 788 7.42 25.53 30.12
N VAL A 789 8.47 26.03 29.46
CA VAL A 789 9.82 26.14 30.02
C VAL A 789 10.52 27.40 29.52
N LYS A 790 11.22 28.10 30.40
CA LYS A 790 12.07 29.24 30.04
C LYS A 790 13.40 28.72 29.46
N PRO A 791 13.80 29.13 28.25
CA PRO A 791 15.08 28.72 27.66
C PRO A 791 16.27 28.95 28.60
N GLY A 792 17.12 27.94 28.76
CA GLY A 792 18.31 27.97 29.61
C GLY A 792 18.02 27.83 31.12
N HIS A 793 16.77 27.60 31.51
CA HIS A 793 16.35 27.47 32.92
C HIS A 793 15.43 26.26 33.11
N SER A 794 15.98 25.05 33.08
CA SER A 794 15.20 23.80 33.16
C SER A 794 14.28 23.70 34.39
N ASP A 795 14.65 24.31 35.52
CA ASP A 795 13.83 24.33 36.75
C ASP A 795 12.55 25.17 36.64
N SER A 796 12.37 25.91 35.55
CA SER A 796 11.17 26.74 35.29
C SER A 796 9.99 25.95 34.70
N LEU A 797 10.13 24.63 34.54
CA LEU A 797 9.13 23.80 33.90
C LEU A 797 7.79 23.86 34.62
N ALA A 798 6.71 24.09 33.85
CA ALA A 798 5.34 24.10 34.34
C ALA A 798 4.40 23.38 33.37
N VAL A 799 3.78 22.28 33.82
CA VAL A 799 2.78 21.55 33.02
C VAL A 799 1.53 22.40 32.83
N ILE A 800 1.03 22.45 31.61
CA ILE A 800 -0.19 23.19 31.22
C ILE A 800 -1.33 22.18 31.10
N ALA A 801 -2.33 22.31 31.97
CA ALA A 801 -3.55 21.50 31.87
C ALA A 801 -4.45 22.03 30.74
N PRO A 802 -5.14 21.16 29.98
CA PRO A 802 -6.09 21.62 28.98
C PRO A 802 -7.34 22.23 29.64
N THR A 803 -7.85 23.34 29.13
CA THR A 803 -9.09 24.00 29.57
C THR A 803 -10.15 23.94 28.48
N PRO A 804 -11.45 24.10 28.77
CA PRO A 804 -12.45 24.35 27.73
C PRO A 804 -12.07 25.56 26.87
N VAL A 805 -12.40 25.53 25.57
CA VAL A 805 -12.11 26.65 24.66
C VAL A 805 -12.80 27.93 25.13
N ALA A 806 -12.04 29.03 25.17
CA ALA A 806 -12.51 30.36 25.51
C ALA A 806 -12.02 31.43 24.52
N THR A 807 -12.55 32.66 24.65
CA THR A 807 -12.12 33.78 23.80
C THR A 807 -10.84 34.41 24.34
N HIS A 808 -9.80 34.48 23.51
CA HIS A 808 -8.50 35.11 23.82
C HIS A 808 -8.15 36.19 22.77
N PRO A 809 -8.66 37.43 22.89
CA PRO A 809 -8.63 38.43 21.80
C PRO A 809 -7.22 38.81 21.31
N ASN A 810 -6.21 38.65 22.15
CA ASN A 810 -4.82 39.04 21.88
C ASN A 810 -3.86 37.85 21.84
N ALA A 811 -4.36 36.62 21.90
CA ALA A 811 -3.52 35.43 21.84
C ALA A 811 -3.31 35.00 20.39
N SER A 812 -2.11 34.51 20.10
CA SER A 812 -1.86 33.75 18.86
C SER A 812 -2.29 32.30 19.09
N VAL A 813 -2.80 31.65 18.06
CA VAL A 813 -3.16 30.23 18.08
C VAL A 813 -2.14 29.48 17.22
N ALA A 814 -1.53 28.45 17.78
CA ALA A 814 -0.64 27.54 17.06
C ALA A 814 -1.46 26.36 16.52
N VAL A 815 -1.40 26.11 15.22
CA VAL A 815 -2.04 24.97 14.55
C VAL A 815 -1.01 24.19 13.72
N PRO A 816 -1.21 22.88 13.47
CA PRO A 816 -0.38 22.09 12.57
C PRO A 816 -0.18 22.77 11.20
N GLY A 817 1.03 22.68 10.66
CA GLY A 817 1.37 23.20 9.34
C GLY A 817 1.04 22.23 8.20
N ASN A 818 1.02 20.93 8.49
CA ASN A 818 0.69 19.87 7.55
C ASN A 818 -0.26 18.83 8.17
N TYR A 819 -1.09 18.22 7.33
CA TYR A 819 -2.13 17.26 7.67
C TYR A 819 -2.15 16.09 6.68
N TRP A 820 -2.77 14.97 7.08
CA TRP A 820 -3.05 13.84 6.19
C TRP A 820 -4.53 13.43 6.29
N VAL A 821 -5.34 13.73 5.28
CA VAL A 821 -6.78 13.41 5.28
C VAL A 821 -7.15 12.67 3.99
N ASN A 822 -7.14 11.33 4.03
CA ASN A 822 -7.32 10.45 2.86
C ASN A 822 -8.55 9.50 2.94
N GLY A 823 -9.31 9.47 4.04
CA GLY A 823 -10.53 8.69 4.18
C GLY A 823 -10.38 7.17 4.40
N GLU A 824 -9.15 6.66 4.60
CA GLU A 824 -8.83 5.22 4.70
C GLU A 824 -9.72 4.43 5.69
N PHE A 825 -9.96 3.14 5.40
CA PHE A 825 -10.83 2.16 6.09
C PHE A 825 -12.32 2.44 6.14
N LYS A 826 -12.74 3.70 6.03
CA LYS A 826 -14.16 4.04 6.02
C LYS A 826 -14.66 4.05 4.59
N ASP A 827 -15.71 3.28 4.30
CA ASP A 827 -16.42 3.34 3.03
C ASP A 827 -16.94 4.77 2.76
N GLN A 828 -16.43 5.39 1.69
CA GLN A 828 -16.70 6.79 1.35
C GLN A 828 -17.83 6.97 0.32
N ILE A 829 -18.42 5.90 -0.21
CA ILE A 829 -19.51 6.04 -1.18
C ILE A 829 -20.79 6.51 -0.49
N ASP A 830 -21.44 7.53 -1.04
CA ASP A 830 -22.80 7.86 -0.64
C ASP A 830 -23.77 6.87 -1.33
N PRO A 831 -24.48 6.00 -0.59
CA PRO A 831 -25.34 4.96 -1.17
C PRO A 831 -26.58 5.53 -1.88
N THR A 832 -26.89 6.81 -1.72
CA THR A 832 -28.03 7.48 -2.36
C THR A 832 -27.63 8.07 -3.70
N THR A 833 -26.50 8.79 -3.74
CA THR A 833 -26.04 9.49 -4.95
C THR A 833 -25.03 8.69 -5.76
N TYR A 834 -24.44 7.65 -5.17
CA TYR A 834 -23.29 6.88 -5.67
C TYR A 834 -22.10 7.78 -6.04
N GLN A 835 -21.93 8.89 -5.33
CA GLN A 835 -20.77 9.76 -5.43
C GLN A 835 -19.87 9.53 -4.22
N PHE A 836 -18.56 9.65 -4.43
CA PHE A 836 -17.60 9.70 -3.35
C PHE A 836 -17.42 11.13 -2.86
N THR A 837 -17.20 11.31 -1.56
CA THR A 837 -16.83 12.62 -1.00
C THR A 837 -15.38 12.90 -1.38
N THR A 838 -15.07 13.96 -2.12
CA THR A 838 -13.68 14.27 -2.55
C THR A 838 -12.73 14.55 -1.38
N LEU A 839 -11.43 14.33 -1.57
CA LEU A 839 -10.40 14.63 -0.56
C LEU A 839 -10.46 16.08 -0.07
N GLY A 840 -10.59 17.06 -0.97
CA GLY A 840 -10.74 18.46 -0.60
C GLY A 840 -12.00 18.76 0.22
N GLN A 841 -13.11 18.05 -0.04
CA GLN A 841 -14.33 18.17 0.77
C GLN A 841 -14.14 17.56 2.17
N MET A 842 -13.47 16.41 2.27
CA MET A 842 -13.12 15.82 3.57
C MET A 842 -12.21 16.74 4.37
N PHE A 843 -11.15 17.26 3.75
CA PHE A 843 -10.22 18.17 4.38
C PHE A 843 -10.92 19.45 4.87
N ALA A 844 -11.78 20.05 4.04
CA ALA A 844 -12.55 21.23 4.44
C ALA A 844 -13.49 20.95 5.63
N ARG A 845 -14.15 19.79 5.66
CA ARG A 845 -15.01 19.35 6.76
C ARG A 845 -14.22 19.20 8.06
N ASP A 846 -13.09 18.49 8.00
CA ASP A 846 -12.33 18.10 9.19
C ASP A 846 -11.58 19.31 9.80
N MET A 847 -11.07 20.19 8.94
CA MET A 847 -10.45 21.45 9.36
C MET A 847 -11.45 22.44 9.97
N ALA A 848 -12.71 22.45 9.52
CA ALA A 848 -13.74 23.32 10.08
C ALA A 848 -14.23 22.89 11.48
N ALA A 849 -13.90 21.67 11.93
CA ALA A 849 -14.33 21.15 13.22
C ALA A 849 -13.56 21.80 14.40
N PRO A 850 -14.21 22.61 15.25
CA PRO A 850 -13.55 23.26 16.38
C PRO A 850 -13.19 22.24 17.46
N LYS A 851 -12.03 22.39 18.08
CA LYS A 851 -11.65 21.54 19.21
C LYS A 851 -12.36 22.02 20.47
N ALA A 852 -12.69 21.09 21.37
CA ALA A 852 -13.46 21.41 22.58
C ALA A 852 -12.59 21.95 23.73
N ARG A 853 -11.28 21.68 23.69
CA ARG A 853 -10.31 22.07 24.72
C ARG A 853 -9.08 22.70 24.09
N GLU A 854 -8.32 23.42 24.90
CA GLU A 854 -7.10 24.13 24.51
C GLU A 854 -6.10 24.17 25.66
N TYR A 855 -4.82 24.37 25.34
CA TYR A 855 -3.76 24.69 26.27
C TYR A 855 -3.41 26.17 26.13
N VAL A 856 -3.31 26.89 27.24
CA VAL A 856 -3.03 28.33 27.25
C VAL A 856 -1.70 28.57 27.94
N SER A 857 -0.82 29.39 27.33
CA SER A 857 0.47 29.74 27.94
C SER A 857 0.26 30.43 29.30
N PRO A 858 1.21 30.32 30.24
CA PRO A 858 1.10 30.99 31.54
C PRO A 858 0.86 32.50 31.45
N ASP A 859 1.35 33.16 30.40
CA ASP A 859 1.14 34.59 30.15
C ASP A 859 -0.13 34.93 29.34
N GLY A 860 -0.92 33.92 28.96
CA GLY A 860 -2.17 34.05 28.20
C GLY A 860 -2.02 34.51 26.75
N SER A 861 -0.79 34.59 26.22
CA SER A 861 -0.53 35.13 24.89
C SER A 861 -0.51 34.10 23.75
N LEU A 862 -0.49 32.82 24.09
CA LEU A 862 -0.40 31.72 23.14
C LEU A 862 -1.40 30.61 23.52
N VAL A 863 -2.10 30.10 22.51
CA VAL A 863 -3.07 29.01 22.63
C VAL A 863 -2.67 27.87 21.68
N LEU A 864 -2.73 26.64 22.17
CA LEU A 864 -2.63 25.41 21.38
C LEU A 864 -3.95 24.64 21.50
N PRO A 865 -4.74 24.46 20.44
CA PRO A 865 -5.92 23.61 20.48
C PRO A 865 -5.55 22.19 20.92
N ALA A 866 -6.38 21.57 21.76
CA ALA A 866 -6.14 20.20 22.22
C ALA A 866 -6.69 19.20 21.19
N TYR A 867 -5.83 18.79 20.26
CA TYR A 867 -6.12 17.75 19.28
C TYR A 867 -6.29 16.40 20.00
N ARG A 868 -7.15 15.54 19.46
CA ARG A 868 -7.31 14.18 19.98
C ARG A 868 -6.03 13.40 19.69
N THR A 869 -5.54 12.66 20.67
CA THR A 869 -4.36 11.81 20.54
C THR A 869 -4.78 10.36 20.59
N VAL A 870 -4.36 9.59 19.58
CA VAL A 870 -4.57 8.14 19.52
C VAL A 870 -3.34 7.43 20.06
N GLN A 871 -3.56 6.48 20.97
CA GLN A 871 -2.51 5.66 21.57
C GLN A 871 -2.52 4.26 20.97
N GLN A 872 -1.36 3.81 20.48
CA GLN A 872 -1.10 2.43 20.11
C GLN A 872 -0.01 1.86 21.04
N GLY A 873 -0.29 0.74 21.71
CA GLY A 873 0.62 0.17 22.71
C GLY A 873 0.49 0.80 24.11
N PRO A 874 1.43 0.55 25.03
CA PRO A 874 1.35 1.04 26.42
C PRO A 874 1.53 2.57 26.56
N PRO A 875 1.15 3.16 27.71
CA PRO A 875 1.22 4.61 27.91
C PRO A 875 2.64 5.15 28.18
N ASN A 876 3.68 4.37 27.88
CA ASN A 876 5.08 4.67 28.15
C ASN A 876 5.90 4.70 26.84
N GLN A 877 7.22 4.72 26.93
CA GLN A 877 8.15 4.82 25.79
C GLN A 877 8.06 3.68 24.76
N LEU A 878 7.30 2.61 25.04
CA LEU A 878 7.06 1.51 24.11
C LEU A 878 5.82 1.71 23.24
N GLY A 879 4.96 2.69 23.55
CA GLY A 879 3.76 2.98 22.77
C GLY A 879 3.92 4.22 21.90
N TRP A 880 3.14 4.28 20.83
CA TRP A 880 3.09 5.39 19.89
C TRP A 880 1.91 6.31 20.19
N ARG A 881 2.06 7.59 19.82
CA ARG A 881 1.04 8.63 19.90
C ARG A 881 0.90 9.29 18.54
N PHE A 882 -0.34 9.40 18.08
CA PHE A 882 -0.68 9.98 16.79
C PHE A 882 -1.71 11.08 16.98
N SER A 883 -1.49 12.20 16.30
CA SER A 883 -2.38 13.36 16.29
C SER A 883 -1.85 14.35 15.26
N ASP A 884 -2.70 15.12 14.59
CA ASP A 884 -2.26 16.20 13.69
C ASP A 884 -1.17 17.10 14.32
N ALA A 885 -1.29 17.39 15.63
CA ALA A 885 -0.33 18.21 16.36
C ALA A 885 0.99 17.52 16.71
N LEU A 886 1.02 16.19 16.76
CA LEU A 886 2.25 15.40 16.98
C LEU A 886 2.94 15.08 15.65
N ASP A 887 2.15 14.77 14.62
CA ASP A 887 2.60 14.30 13.32
C ASP A 887 3.16 15.45 12.46
N THR A 888 2.67 16.69 12.66
CA THR A 888 3.17 17.88 11.96
C THR A 888 4.65 18.15 12.23
N TYR A 889 5.39 18.60 11.20
CA TYR A 889 6.80 18.99 11.32
C TYR A 889 7.00 20.29 12.10
N GLY A 890 5.95 21.08 12.25
CA GLY A 890 5.96 22.30 13.07
C GLY A 890 4.60 22.98 13.09
N PHE A 891 4.48 24.05 13.86
CA PHE A 891 3.26 24.84 13.94
C PHE A 891 3.32 26.10 13.07
N VAL A 892 2.18 26.48 12.51
CA VAL A 892 1.92 27.82 12.00
C VAL A 892 1.15 28.62 13.06
N LYS A 893 1.49 29.90 13.23
CA LYS A 893 0.84 30.79 14.21
C LYS A 893 0.10 31.90 13.51
N ALA A 894 -1.15 32.14 13.90
CA ALA A 894 -1.91 33.32 13.51
C ALA A 894 -2.92 33.69 14.62
N ARG A 895 -3.55 34.86 14.50
CA ARG A 895 -4.65 35.25 15.39
C ARG A 895 -6.00 34.78 14.83
N PRO A 896 -7.01 34.54 15.67
CA PRO A 896 -8.37 34.33 15.19
C PRO A 896 -8.81 35.47 14.26
N GLY A 897 -9.37 35.13 13.10
CA GLY A 897 -9.73 36.06 12.03
C GLY A 897 -8.64 36.34 11.00
N GLU A 898 -7.40 35.87 11.22
CA GLU A 898 -6.34 35.91 10.21
C GLU A 898 -6.35 34.65 9.34
N ARG A 899 -5.69 34.71 8.18
CA ARG A 899 -5.52 33.55 7.30
C ARG A 899 -4.25 32.78 7.64
N VAL A 900 -4.36 31.47 7.63
CA VAL A 900 -3.25 30.53 7.74
C VAL A 900 -3.06 29.77 6.43
N PHE A 901 -1.83 29.37 6.14
CA PHE A 901 -1.51 28.43 5.08
C PHE A 901 -1.17 27.08 5.70
N VAL A 902 -1.72 26.01 5.13
CA VAL A 902 -1.52 24.63 5.60
C VAL A 902 -1.45 23.68 4.41
N SER A 903 -0.69 22.60 4.54
CA SER A 903 -0.59 21.56 3.51
C SER A 903 -1.49 20.37 3.84
N ASN A 904 -2.24 19.86 2.86
CA ASN A 904 -2.85 18.54 2.92
C ASN A 904 -1.99 17.58 2.09
N GLY A 905 -1.25 16.71 2.78
CA GLY A 905 -0.35 15.76 2.16
C GLY A 905 -1.06 14.76 1.25
N SER A 906 -2.29 14.35 1.59
CA SER A 906 -3.05 13.34 0.82
C SER A 906 -3.48 13.81 -0.57
N GLU A 907 -3.38 15.11 -0.85
CA GLU A 907 -3.61 15.68 -2.17
C GLU A 907 -2.35 16.32 -2.78
N ALA A 908 -1.25 16.39 -2.01
CA ALA A 908 -0.07 17.19 -2.32
C ALA A 908 -0.43 18.65 -2.68
N LYS A 909 -1.32 19.26 -1.89
CA LYS A 909 -1.78 20.65 -2.09
C LYS A 909 -1.57 21.50 -0.84
N THR A 910 -1.29 22.78 -1.06
CA THR A 910 -1.34 23.80 -0.01
C THR A 910 -2.63 24.59 -0.13
N TYR A 911 -3.25 24.84 1.01
CA TYR A 911 -4.48 25.60 1.17
C TYR A 911 -4.23 26.86 1.99
N SER A 912 -5.10 27.84 1.82
CA SER A 912 -5.18 28.99 2.71
C SER A 912 -6.59 29.04 3.30
N GLY A 913 -6.73 29.25 4.61
CA GLY A 913 -8.04 29.35 5.28
C GLY A 913 -8.06 30.35 6.44
N LEU A 914 -9.25 30.71 6.91
CA LEU A 914 -9.50 31.63 8.02
C LEU A 914 -9.47 30.87 9.35
N LEU A 915 -8.61 31.31 10.27
CA LEU A 915 -8.51 30.73 11.60
C LEU A 915 -9.65 31.21 12.50
N GLY A 916 -10.36 30.27 13.10
CA GLY A 916 -11.52 30.50 13.96
C GLY A 916 -11.34 29.99 15.38
N ALA A 917 -12.46 29.93 16.12
CA ALA A 917 -12.48 29.44 17.50
C ALA A 917 -12.07 27.96 17.57
N GLY A 918 -11.40 27.58 18.67
CA GLY A 918 -10.94 26.20 18.90
C GLY A 918 -9.99 25.66 17.83
N GLY A 919 -9.26 26.54 17.12
CA GLY A 919 -8.34 26.15 16.05
C GLY A 919 -8.99 25.68 14.75
N SER A 920 -10.30 25.88 14.58
CA SER A 920 -10.99 25.61 13.31
C SER A 920 -10.40 26.45 12.19
N VAL A 921 -10.31 25.88 10.99
CA VAL A 921 -9.92 26.61 9.77
C VAL A 921 -11.05 26.52 8.76
N THR A 922 -11.64 27.66 8.44
CA THR A 922 -12.80 27.82 7.55
C THR A 922 -12.42 28.59 6.29
N ASP A 923 -13.33 28.76 5.32
CA ASP A 923 -13.03 29.43 4.03
C ASP A 923 -11.75 28.86 3.37
N LEU A 924 -11.55 27.54 3.47
CA LEU A 924 -10.40 26.88 2.87
C LEU A 924 -10.45 26.99 1.35
N LYS A 925 -9.36 27.50 0.78
CA LYS A 925 -9.18 27.69 -0.65
C LYS A 925 -7.87 27.05 -1.07
N PRO A 926 -7.84 26.22 -2.14
CA PRO A 926 -6.59 25.79 -2.74
C PRO A 926 -5.72 27.00 -3.06
N PHE A 927 -4.46 26.96 -2.67
CA PHE A 927 -3.46 28.01 -2.92
C PHE A 927 -2.47 27.58 -3.99
N ALA A 928 -1.96 26.35 -3.90
CA ALA A 928 -1.04 25.78 -4.89
C ALA A 928 -1.28 24.26 -5.03
N ASN A 929 -1.11 23.74 -6.25
CA ASN A 929 -1.04 22.30 -6.55
C ASN A 929 0.35 21.73 -6.20
N ARG A 930 0.85 22.10 -5.03
CA ARG A 930 2.05 21.57 -4.40
C ARG A 930 1.85 21.70 -2.89
N GLY A 931 2.17 20.65 -2.16
CA GLY A 931 2.05 20.56 -0.72
C GLY A 931 2.95 19.45 -0.21
N GLY A 932 3.51 19.63 0.97
CA GLY A 932 4.50 18.71 1.53
C GLY A 932 4.71 18.97 3.01
N GLU A 933 5.96 18.93 3.43
CA GLU A 933 6.36 18.92 4.83
C GLU A 933 6.08 20.26 5.55
N SER A 934 6.17 21.40 4.85
CA SER A 934 6.07 22.71 5.51
C SER A 934 5.61 23.84 4.59
N VAL A 935 5.05 24.87 5.20
CA VAL A 935 4.71 26.15 4.56
C VAL A 935 5.08 27.31 5.48
N ALA A 936 5.76 28.31 4.93
CA ALA A 936 6.11 29.55 5.63
C ALA A 936 5.73 30.78 4.80
N VAL A 937 5.30 31.84 5.46
CA VAL A 937 5.03 33.14 4.83
C VAL A 937 6.16 34.10 5.17
N GLY A 938 6.80 34.66 4.15
CA GLY A 938 7.86 35.64 4.31
C GLY A 938 7.35 37.01 4.70
N PRO A 939 8.23 37.89 5.24
CA PRO A 939 7.88 39.27 5.58
C PRO A 939 7.52 40.14 4.36
N ASP A 940 7.81 39.65 3.15
CA ASP A 940 7.45 40.24 1.86
C ASP A 940 6.09 39.74 1.32
N GLY A 941 5.41 38.84 2.03
CA GLY A 941 4.14 38.24 1.62
C GLY A 941 4.28 37.08 0.62
N ARG A 942 5.50 36.67 0.25
CA ARG A 942 5.71 35.43 -0.53
C ARG A 942 5.48 34.20 0.35
N VAL A 943 5.07 33.09 -0.26
CA VAL A 943 4.80 31.83 0.43
C VAL A 943 5.81 30.78 -0.03
N TYR A 944 6.47 30.11 0.92
CA TYR A 944 7.55 29.16 0.71
C TYR A 944 7.06 27.78 1.09
N LEU A 945 7.07 26.84 0.15
CA LEU A 945 6.56 25.48 0.32
C LEU A 945 7.71 24.48 0.30
N ALA A 946 7.84 23.66 1.34
CA ALA A 946 8.75 22.53 1.36
C ALA A 946 8.06 21.30 0.75
N ASN A 947 8.67 20.76 -0.30
CA ASN A 947 8.28 19.50 -0.93
C ASN A 947 9.46 18.96 -1.74
N GLY A 948 10.44 18.36 -1.05
CA GLY A 948 11.70 17.89 -1.65
C GLY A 948 12.74 18.98 -1.92
N GLN A 949 12.28 20.16 -2.36
CA GLN A 949 13.00 21.42 -2.40
C GLN A 949 12.10 22.54 -1.84
N VAL A 950 12.58 23.79 -1.83
CA VAL A 950 11.74 24.94 -1.42
C VAL A 950 11.22 25.67 -2.66
N PHE A 951 9.90 25.72 -2.82
CA PHE A 951 9.22 26.39 -3.92
C PHE A 951 8.58 27.70 -3.47
N VAL A 952 8.91 28.79 -4.14
CA VAL A 952 8.53 30.15 -3.75
C VAL A 952 7.37 30.62 -4.60
N HIS A 953 6.26 30.96 -3.96
CA HIS A 953 5.04 31.43 -4.59
C HIS A 953 4.77 32.89 -4.23
N ALA A 954 4.22 33.62 -5.19
CA ALA A 954 3.64 34.94 -4.91
C ALA A 954 2.36 34.78 -4.07
N ALA A 955 1.88 35.88 -3.50
CA ALA A 955 0.69 35.89 -2.65
C ALA A 955 -0.60 35.40 -3.35
N ASP A 956 -0.58 35.34 -4.69
CA ASP A 956 -1.68 34.84 -5.54
C ASP A 956 -1.60 33.32 -5.84
N GLY A 957 -0.57 32.63 -5.35
CA GLY A 957 -0.37 31.19 -5.57
C GLY A 957 0.42 30.84 -6.83
N ARG A 958 0.95 31.83 -7.58
CA ARG A 958 1.81 31.56 -8.74
C ARG A 958 3.24 31.24 -8.28
N GLU A 959 3.79 30.11 -8.73
CA GLU A 959 5.21 29.79 -8.52
C GLU A 959 6.11 30.82 -9.21
N THR A 960 7.14 31.28 -8.51
CA THR A 960 8.03 32.38 -8.92
C THR A 960 9.50 32.01 -8.91
N ALA A 961 9.91 31.09 -8.04
CA ALA A 961 11.29 30.65 -7.90
C ALA A 961 11.37 29.32 -7.16
N ARG A 962 12.55 28.71 -7.18
CA ARG A 962 12.91 27.53 -6.41
C ARG A 962 14.25 27.79 -5.69
N ILE A 963 14.39 27.26 -4.49
CA ILE A 963 15.63 27.26 -3.71
C ILE A 963 16.06 25.81 -3.53
N ASP A 964 17.23 25.48 -4.06
CA ASP A 964 17.82 24.15 -3.97
C ASP A 964 18.54 24.00 -2.62
N VAL A 965 18.10 23.03 -1.83
CA VAL A 965 18.61 22.66 -0.51
C VAL A 965 19.33 21.31 -0.62
N PRO A 966 20.53 21.14 -0.03
CA PRO A 966 21.28 19.89 -0.10
C PRO A 966 20.54 18.68 0.51
N GLU A 967 19.72 18.90 1.53
CA GLU A 967 18.91 17.87 2.21
C GLU A 967 17.43 18.22 2.11
N ARG A 968 16.55 17.24 2.30
CA ARG A 968 15.11 17.48 2.18
C ARG A 968 14.62 18.44 3.27
N PRO A 969 14.00 19.59 2.92
CA PRO A 969 13.46 20.50 3.91
C PRO A 969 12.23 19.88 4.60
N LEU A 970 12.25 19.83 5.92
CA LEU A 970 11.16 19.30 6.76
C LEU A 970 10.34 20.43 7.39
N GLN A 971 11.00 21.50 7.82
CA GLN A 971 10.32 22.67 8.38
C GLN A 971 10.98 23.97 7.89
N LEU A 972 10.13 24.92 7.50
CA LEU A 972 10.50 26.27 7.08
C LEU A 972 10.01 27.27 8.12
N ILE A 973 10.87 28.19 8.56
CA ILE A 973 10.48 29.23 9.51
C ILE A 973 11.34 30.50 9.36
N PHE A 974 10.69 31.67 9.35
CA PHE A 974 11.39 32.96 9.31
C PHE A 974 11.81 33.42 10.71
N GLY A 975 13.02 33.95 10.80
CA GLY A 975 13.62 34.52 12.01
C GLY A 975 14.83 35.38 11.71
N GLY A 976 15.83 35.36 12.61
CA GLY A 976 16.96 36.28 12.54
C GLY A 976 16.62 37.67 13.08
N VAL A 977 17.65 38.47 13.37
CA VAL A 977 17.50 39.78 14.05
C VAL A 977 16.57 40.74 13.29
N ASP A 978 16.49 40.62 11.96
CA ASP A 978 15.65 41.42 11.09
C ASP A 978 14.37 40.69 10.63
N GLY A 979 14.15 39.44 11.05
CA GLY A 979 13.01 38.61 10.67
C GLY A 979 13.04 38.12 9.21
N ARG A 980 14.18 38.22 8.51
CA ARG A 980 14.28 37.90 7.07
C ARG A 980 15.05 36.62 6.77
N THR A 981 15.71 36.03 7.75
CA THR A 981 16.39 34.75 7.58
C THR A 981 15.35 33.64 7.52
N LEU A 982 15.29 32.92 6.39
CA LEU A 982 14.54 31.67 6.31
C LEU A 982 15.42 30.54 6.85
N PHE A 983 15.07 30.00 8.02
CA PHE A 983 15.65 28.78 8.55
C PHE A 983 14.97 27.57 7.90
N ILE A 984 15.81 26.58 7.56
CA ILE A 984 15.40 25.35 6.89
C ILE A 984 15.93 24.19 7.72
N LEU A 985 15.03 23.46 8.36
CA LEU A 985 15.36 22.29 9.18
C LEU A 985 15.22 21.02 8.33
N THR A 986 16.17 20.12 8.50
CA THR A 986 16.26 18.82 7.79
C THR A 986 16.53 17.72 8.81
N HIS A 987 16.65 16.46 8.39
CA HIS A 987 16.99 15.42 9.35
C HIS A 987 18.38 15.66 9.97
N HIS A 988 19.41 15.97 9.18
CA HIS A 988 20.78 15.93 9.68
C HIS A 988 21.44 17.31 9.86
N ALA A 989 20.84 18.38 9.33
CA ALA A 989 21.43 19.71 9.39
C ALA A 989 20.41 20.87 9.48
N LEU A 990 20.89 21.98 10.03
CA LEU A 990 20.23 23.27 10.00
C LEU A 990 20.81 24.12 8.89
N TYR A 991 19.96 24.62 8.00
CA TYR A 991 20.33 25.54 6.93
C TYR A 991 19.63 26.89 7.09
N ALA A 992 20.17 27.91 6.43
CA ALA A 992 19.53 29.20 6.30
C ALA A 992 19.77 29.83 4.93
N VAL A 993 18.84 30.69 4.52
CA VAL A 993 18.92 31.49 3.30
C VAL A 993 18.26 32.85 3.51
N GLU A 994 18.76 33.86 2.82
CA GLU A 994 18.14 35.19 2.70
C GLU A 994 17.49 35.28 1.30
N PRO A 995 16.15 35.12 1.18
CA PRO A 995 15.46 34.93 -0.12
C PRO A 995 15.09 36.19 -0.91
#